data_AF-A0A8S8X7Q0-F1
#
_entry.id   AF-A0A8S8X7Q0-F1
#
_cell.length_a   1.000
_cell.length_b   1.000
_cell.length_c   1.000
_cell.angle_alpha   90.00
_cell.angle_beta   90.00
_cell.angle_gamma   90.00
#
_symmetry.space_group_name_H-M   'P 1'
#
loop_
_entity.id
_entity.type
_entity.pdbx_description
1 polymer ?
#
loop_
_entity_poly.entity_id
_entity_poly.type
_entity_poly.pdbx_seq_one_letter_code
_entity_poly.pdbx_strand_id
1 'polypeptide(L)'
;MASGWRFWIDRGGTFTDVVAARPDGTLTVTKLLSSAPGRYDDAALHAIASLAGAPVAQATKFQNVESATIGTTIGTNALLERKGARTLLVTTRGFADVLRIGSQARPDLFAREIILPAPLHEAVLEIDERIGADGTIVTALDEESARRDLRDAEACGFEAVAIVLVHGDRHPAHEQILARLAREAGFQQVSVSHEVSPLIRYVPRGDVTEVDAYLSPAIRAYVATLSASLGAAQLAFMQSNGGLADAARFRGRDSVLSGPAGGLVGAASVAAAHGHAAAIGFDMGGTSTDVSWWDGTLERTVETVVAGVRLATPMLRVHTVAAGGGSICRFDGARLRVGPESAGAVPGPACYRRGGPLTVTDCNLLLGRVDPARFPHVFGPNGDQPLDRDAVEQKFDALVAEVAAATGTQRSREELAEGFLAIADATMAAAIRRVSIARGHDPSRAALVAFGGAGGQHACAVADAIGCGDVLIHPLAGLLSAWGIAHAPATAVAQRSVERTLDEAPIDAVTDALARQVRAELQDPAAPIAVTIWCKYAGADSPLAVQPGDIVRDFEAAHRRRFGFLTPSVPIVVDSIAVEASRAATPPRLPPPLPTVEAAVERATLVIDGEEVSALRVDRAALAVDDVISGPAIITDAGATSFVAPGWRARVEPDGTLRLTRVEARIVSRDASFDPARLELFNKAFMAVAEEMGESLRASARSTNIKERLDYSCALFDRDGRLIANAPHIPVHLGSMGDAVRAVLPLSRGEVVATNDPYRGGTHLPDITVVAPVFLDSESEPAFYVAARGHHADIGGTTPGSMPADSTSIDEEGARFGRLVLVRDGEFQLDAARAAFTDIPYPARDVAQTIGDLQAQIAAAASGGAALARLVSMQGREAVDAYVGHLRRYAADAVRGLLLRIEGGSFAVTMDSGATIRVRITPADDKLTIDFTGTDPIRPDNSNAPTSIVRAAVLYVLRTLLDDDIPLNDGCLEPVALIVPAPSMLAPVAPAAVVAGNVETSQAVVDCLFGCLGALAASQGTMNNTTFGDGRVQYYETVCGGAGAGPGFAGASAVHTHMTNSRLTDVEILETRYPVRLEQFSIRRGSGGGGTFRGGDGVVRQIRFLRDMTVSVLANRRIQAPFGLAGGGAGARGTTKILRADGTSEALPSSVRIDLPAGAALRLETPGGGGFGEE
;
A
#
# COMPACT_ATOMS: atom_id res chain seq x y z
N MET A 1 -48.60 5.68 -0.95
CA MET A 1 -48.45 4.66 -2.02
C MET A 1 -47.47 5.23 -3.02
N ALA A 2 -46.39 4.51 -3.35
CA ALA A 2 -45.39 4.96 -4.31
C ALA A 2 -46.02 5.05 -5.71
N SER A 3 -45.61 6.02 -6.53
CA SER A 3 -46.27 6.29 -7.82
C SER A 3 -45.55 5.64 -9.02
N GLY A 4 -44.40 5.01 -8.79
CA GLY A 4 -43.62 4.31 -9.81
C GLY A 4 -42.60 3.31 -9.24
N TRP A 5 -41.83 2.69 -10.13
CA TRP A 5 -40.76 1.75 -9.78
C TRP A 5 -39.53 2.47 -9.18
N ARG A 6 -38.88 1.83 -8.22
CA ARG A 6 -37.60 2.30 -7.65
C ARG A 6 -36.53 1.23 -7.86
N PHE A 7 -35.38 1.62 -8.38
CA PHE A 7 -34.27 0.70 -8.70
C PHE A 7 -33.01 1.04 -7.92
N TRP A 8 -32.33 0.01 -7.41
CA TRP A 8 -31.00 0.08 -6.84
C TRP A 8 -30.11 -0.93 -7.56
N ILE A 9 -29.09 -0.42 -8.23
CA ILE A 9 -28.30 -1.19 -9.19
C ILE A 9 -26.83 -1.07 -8.82
N ASP A 10 -26.15 -2.20 -8.64
CA ASP A 10 -24.69 -2.24 -8.61
C ASP A 10 -24.16 -2.83 -9.91
N ARG A 11 -23.55 -1.99 -10.73
CA ARG A 11 -22.91 -2.40 -11.98
C ARG A 11 -21.45 -2.78 -11.72
N GLY A 12 -21.24 -4.03 -11.32
CA GLY A 12 -19.91 -4.63 -11.14
C GLY A 12 -19.20 -4.97 -12.45
N GLY A 13 -18.00 -5.54 -12.37
CA GLY A 13 -17.20 -5.94 -13.54
C GLY A 13 -17.77 -7.14 -14.31
N THR A 14 -18.19 -8.18 -13.58
CA THR A 14 -18.73 -9.42 -14.19
C THR A 14 -20.25 -9.41 -14.27
N PHE A 15 -20.92 -9.04 -13.18
CA PHE A 15 -22.38 -9.04 -13.06
C PHE A 15 -22.91 -7.67 -12.65
N THR A 16 -24.11 -7.36 -13.14
CA THR A 16 -24.92 -6.23 -12.71
C THR A 16 -26.03 -6.76 -11.83
N ASP A 17 -26.02 -6.28 -10.58
CA ASP A 17 -26.89 -6.73 -9.50
C ASP A 17 -28.00 -5.70 -9.30
N VAL A 18 -29.25 -6.15 -9.34
CA VAL A 18 -30.40 -5.25 -9.34
C VAL A 18 -31.38 -5.66 -8.25
N VAL A 19 -31.70 -4.70 -7.38
CA VAL A 19 -32.84 -4.75 -6.45
C VAL A 19 -33.84 -3.70 -6.91
N ALA A 20 -35.10 -4.08 -7.07
CA ALA A 20 -36.15 -3.16 -7.51
C ALA A 20 -37.40 -3.29 -6.63
N ALA A 21 -38.04 -2.16 -6.33
CA ALA A 21 -39.35 -2.11 -5.71
C ALA A 21 -40.41 -1.75 -6.75
N ARG A 22 -41.44 -2.59 -6.85
CA ARG A 22 -42.65 -2.32 -7.63
C ARG A 22 -43.44 -1.13 -7.04
N PRO A 23 -44.35 -0.51 -7.80
CA PRO A 23 -45.25 0.53 -7.28
C PRO A 23 -46.09 0.09 -6.07
N ASP A 24 -46.40 -1.21 -5.97
CA ASP A 24 -47.11 -1.81 -4.83
C ASP A 24 -46.21 -2.07 -3.59
N GLY A 25 -44.90 -1.81 -3.71
CA GLY A 25 -43.91 -2.00 -2.66
C GLY A 25 -43.25 -3.38 -2.63
N THR A 26 -43.67 -4.33 -3.48
CA THR A 26 -43.04 -5.67 -3.55
C THR A 26 -41.64 -5.59 -4.15
N LEU A 27 -40.70 -6.34 -3.57
CA LEU A 27 -39.33 -6.41 -4.05
C LEU A 27 -39.16 -7.50 -5.11
N THR A 28 -38.31 -7.22 -6.08
CA THR A 28 -37.83 -8.18 -7.08
C THR A 28 -36.36 -7.96 -7.33
N VAL A 29 -35.65 -9.02 -7.67
CA VAL A 29 -34.21 -9.00 -7.90
C VAL A 29 -33.88 -9.64 -9.25
N THR A 30 -32.82 -9.16 -9.89
CA THR A 30 -32.27 -9.80 -11.08
C THR A 30 -30.75 -9.63 -11.13
N LYS A 31 -30.08 -10.54 -11.83
CA LYS A 31 -28.63 -10.56 -12.03
C LYS A 31 -28.35 -10.75 -13.50
N LEU A 32 -27.60 -9.82 -14.09
CA LEU A 32 -27.27 -9.79 -15.52
C LEU A 32 -25.76 -9.81 -15.70
N LEU A 33 -25.27 -10.22 -16.88
CA LEU A 33 -23.88 -9.99 -17.24
C LEU A 33 -23.66 -8.48 -17.45
N SER A 34 -22.62 -7.91 -16.85
CA SER A 34 -22.33 -6.46 -16.97
C SER A 34 -21.96 -6.03 -18.39
N SER A 35 -21.50 -6.97 -19.21
CA SER A 35 -21.26 -6.80 -20.63
C SER A 35 -21.73 -8.05 -21.38
N ALA A 36 -22.65 -7.87 -22.33
CA ALA A 36 -23.14 -8.95 -23.19
C ALA A 36 -23.32 -8.42 -24.62
N PRO A 37 -22.21 -8.22 -25.38
CA PRO A 37 -22.27 -7.72 -26.75
C PRO A 37 -23.23 -8.53 -27.61
N GLY A 38 -24.12 -7.85 -28.34
CA GLY A 38 -25.16 -8.48 -29.17
C GLY A 38 -26.43 -8.89 -28.43
N ARG A 39 -26.52 -8.74 -27.10
CA ARG A 39 -27.76 -8.92 -26.32
C ARG A 39 -28.36 -7.60 -25.83
N TYR A 40 -27.54 -6.70 -25.30
CA TYR A 40 -27.94 -5.36 -24.87
C TYR A 40 -26.73 -4.42 -24.77
N ASP A 41 -26.95 -3.12 -24.96
CA ASP A 41 -25.89 -2.10 -24.93
C ASP A 41 -25.50 -1.69 -23.50
N ASP A 42 -26.47 -1.61 -22.58
CA ASP A 42 -26.23 -1.32 -21.17
C ASP A 42 -27.11 -2.20 -20.25
N ALA A 43 -26.47 -2.86 -19.28
CA ALA A 43 -27.13 -3.81 -18.39
C ALA A 43 -28.12 -3.14 -17.44
N ALA A 44 -27.85 -1.91 -16.97
CA ALA A 44 -28.74 -1.21 -16.05
C ALA A 44 -30.03 -0.77 -16.78
N LEU A 45 -29.90 -0.19 -17.97
CA LEU A 45 -31.05 0.15 -18.81
C LEU A 45 -31.86 -1.08 -19.22
N HIS A 46 -31.19 -2.18 -19.56
CA HIS A 46 -31.85 -3.44 -19.89
C HIS A 46 -32.63 -4.02 -18.71
N ALA A 47 -32.06 -3.99 -17.49
CA ALA A 47 -32.75 -4.43 -16.28
C ALA A 47 -34.00 -3.60 -16.01
N ILE A 48 -33.88 -2.26 -16.08
CA ILE A 48 -35.00 -1.33 -15.87
C ILE A 48 -36.10 -1.61 -16.90
N ALA A 49 -35.75 -1.71 -18.19
CA ALA A 49 -36.70 -2.00 -19.25
C ALA A 49 -37.43 -3.34 -19.04
N SER A 50 -36.67 -4.40 -18.72
CA SER A 50 -37.20 -5.76 -18.58
C SER A 50 -38.14 -5.88 -17.38
N LEU A 51 -37.80 -5.27 -16.24
CA LEU A 51 -38.62 -5.30 -15.03
C LEU A 51 -39.84 -4.38 -15.12
N ALA A 52 -39.70 -3.20 -15.72
CA ALA A 52 -40.80 -2.25 -15.91
C ALA A 52 -41.73 -2.62 -17.09
N GLY A 53 -41.41 -3.65 -17.87
CA GLY A 53 -42.24 -4.14 -18.98
C GLY A 53 -42.19 -3.28 -20.25
N ALA A 54 -41.10 -2.55 -20.48
CA ALA A 54 -40.90 -1.69 -21.66
C ALA A 54 -40.10 -2.40 -22.76
N PRO A 55 -40.45 -2.25 -24.06
CA PRO A 55 -39.64 -2.82 -25.15
C PRO A 55 -38.24 -2.21 -25.20
N VAL A 56 -37.22 -3.05 -24.98
CA VAL A 56 -35.78 -2.67 -24.94
C VAL A 56 -35.32 -1.95 -26.22
N ALA A 57 -35.92 -2.29 -27.37
CA ALA A 57 -35.53 -1.75 -28.68
C ALA A 57 -36.15 -0.37 -29.04
N GLN A 58 -37.02 0.21 -28.20
CA GLN A 58 -37.76 1.45 -28.54
C GLN A 58 -37.97 2.44 -27.38
N ALA A 59 -37.49 2.18 -26.16
CA ALA A 59 -37.73 3.10 -25.04
C ALA A 59 -36.80 4.31 -25.10
N THR A 60 -37.18 5.36 -25.84
CA THR A 60 -36.51 6.67 -25.75
C THR A 60 -36.74 7.36 -24.40
N LYS A 61 -37.77 6.94 -23.64
CA LYS A 61 -38.06 7.35 -22.24
C LYS A 61 -38.86 6.27 -21.50
N PHE A 62 -38.44 5.87 -20.31
CA PHE A 62 -39.24 5.00 -19.43
C PHE A 62 -40.42 5.75 -18.82
N GLN A 63 -41.60 5.13 -18.83
CA GLN A 63 -42.77 5.59 -18.09
C GLN A 63 -42.88 4.79 -16.78
N ASN A 64 -43.39 5.39 -15.70
CA ASN A 64 -43.58 4.76 -14.39
C ASN A 64 -42.30 4.37 -13.62
N VAL A 65 -41.16 5.04 -13.87
CA VAL A 65 -39.97 4.95 -13.01
C VAL A 65 -39.93 6.19 -12.11
N GLU A 66 -39.90 5.99 -10.80
CA GLU A 66 -39.81 7.06 -9.80
C GLU A 66 -38.34 7.45 -9.57
N SER A 67 -37.47 6.44 -9.38
CA SER A 67 -36.05 6.66 -9.16
C SER A 67 -35.18 5.48 -9.60
N ALA A 68 -33.94 5.78 -9.96
CA ALA A 68 -32.87 4.82 -10.14
C ALA A 68 -31.61 5.30 -9.42
N THR A 69 -31.07 4.45 -8.54
CA THR A 69 -29.81 4.70 -7.84
C THR A 69 -28.78 3.68 -8.30
N ILE A 70 -27.61 4.15 -8.75
CA ILE A 70 -26.64 3.30 -9.45
C ILE A 70 -25.26 3.42 -8.81
N GLY A 71 -24.70 2.29 -8.37
CA GLY A 71 -23.27 2.11 -8.16
C GLY A 71 -22.62 1.60 -9.44
N THR A 72 -21.43 2.08 -9.77
CA THR A 72 -20.81 1.73 -11.06
C THR A 72 -19.30 1.61 -10.98
N THR A 73 -18.79 0.58 -11.63
CA THR A 73 -17.35 0.35 -11.81
C THR A 73 -16.76 1.02 -13.04
N ILE A 74 -17.53 1.82 -13.81
CA ILE A 74 -17.03 2.46 -15.04
C ILE A 74 -15.79 3.31 -14.78
N GLY A 75 -15.78 4.15 -13.74
CA GLY A 75 -14.63 4.99 -13.41
C GLY A 75 -13.40 4.16 -13.03
N THR A 76 -13.58 3.14 -12.18
CA THR A 76 -12.52 2.21 -11.81
C THR A 76 -11.97 1.44 -13.01
N ASN A 77 -12.83 0.93 -13.90
CA ASN A 77 -12.42 0.18 -15.09
C ASN A 77 -11.75 1.08 -16.11
N ALA A 78 -12.26 2.30 -16.35
CA ALA A 78 -11.61 3.26 -17.24
C ALA A 78 -10.21 3.64 -16.75
N LEU A 79 -10.02 3.74 -15.43
CA LEU A 79 -8.70 3.97 -14.82
C LEU A 79 -7.77 2.75 -14.98
N LEU A 80 -8.26 1.54 -14.72
CA LEU A 80 -7.50 0.29 -14.86
C LEU A 80 -7.10 -0.01 -16.31
N GLU A 81 -8.05 0.17 -17.25
CA GLU A 81 -7.86 -0.08 -18.68
C GLU A 81 -7.20 1.08 -19.42
N ARG A 82 -6.94 2.20 -18.74
CA ARG A 82 -6.39 3.44 -19.31
C ARG A 82 -7.24 3.95 -20.50
N LYS A 83 -8.56 4.01 -20.30
CA LYS A 83 -9.58 4.48 -21.27
C LYS A 83 -10.33 5.73 -20.78
N GLY A 84 -9.61 6.72 -20.28
CA GLY A 84 -10.16 8.06 -20.01
C GLY A 84 -9.89 9.05 -21.14
N ALA A 85 -10.21 10.32 -20.88
CA ALA A 85 -10.06 11.40 -21.85
C ALA A 85 -8.59 11.80 -22.06
N ARG A 86 -8.27 12.26 -23.29
CA ARG A 86 -6.96 12.83 -23.60
C ARG A 86 -6.72 14.08 -22.75
N THR A 87 -5.84 13.97 -21.76
CA THR A 87 -5.71 14.98 -20.70
C THR A 87 -4.40 15.74 -20.81
N LEU A 88 -4.48 17.08 -20.74
CA LEU A 88 -3.35 17.99 -20.58
C LEU A 88 -3.15 18.32 -19.08
N LEU A 89 -1.91 18.21 -18.59
CA LEU A 89 -1.53 18.77 -17.28
C LEU A 89 -1.01 20.20 -17.46
N VAL A 90 -1.53 21.16 -16.71
CA VAL A 90 -1.05 22.54 -16.65
C VAL A 90 -0.44 22.78 -15.27
N THR A 91 0.83 23.17 -15.23
CA THR A 91 1.59 23.29 -13.98
C THR A 91 2.56 24.46 -13.96
N THR A 92 3.05 24.82 -12.77
CA THR A 92 4.14 25.78 -12.55
C THR A 92 5.40 25.37 -13.32
N ARG A 93 6.08 26.32 -13.97
CA ARG A 93 7.36 26.05 -14.65
C ARG A 93 8.41 25.46 -13.71
N GLY A 94 9.11 24.43 -14.18
CA GLY A 94 10.09 23.65 -13.43
C GLY A 94 9.50 22.40 -12.75
N PHE A 95 8.19 22.18 -12.88
CA PHE A 95 7.45 21.11 -12.20
C PHE A 95 6.80 20.10 -13.16
N ALA A 96 7.10 20.15 -14.46
CA ALA A 96 6.47 19.30 -15.47
C ALA A 96 6.49 17.80 -15.14
N ASP A 97 7.59 17.31 -14.57
CA ASP A 97 7.78 15.89 -14.30
C ASP A 97 7.43 15.48 -12.86
N VAL A 98 7.00 16.40 -11.99
CA VAL A 98 6.87 16.13 -10.55
C VAL A 98 5.82 15.05 -10.25
N LEU A 99 4.70 15.02 -10.97
CA LEU A 99 3.72 13.94 -10.82
C LEU A 99 4.24 12.60 -11.34
N ARG A 100 5.06 12.62 -12.40
CA ARG A 100 5.72 11.41 -12.94
C ARG A 100 6.77 10.86 -11.98
N ILE A 101 7.56 11.72 -11.33
CA ILE A 101 8.54 11.33 -10.32
C ILE A 101 7.82 10.86 -9.05
N GLY A 102 6.70 11.49 -8.71
CA GLY A 102 5.85 11.11 -7.59
C GLY A 102 6.59 11.21 -6.26
N SER A 103 6.74 10.07 -5.57
CA SER A 103 7.50 9.98 -4.32
C SER A 103 8.97 9.58 -4.51
N GLN A 104 9.41 9.38 -5.76
CA GLN A 104 10.72 8.86 -6.18
C GLN A 104 11.01 7.38 -5.81
N ALA A 105 10.15 6.75 -5.02
CA ALA A 105 10.29 5.37 -4.58
C ALA A 105 9.90 4.39 -5.69
N ARG A 106 10.62 3.26 -5.79
CA ARG A 106 10.24 2.14 -6.67
C ARG A 106 9.11 1.31 -6.04
N PRO A 107 8.16 0.80 -6.86
CA PRO A 107 7.05 -0.04 -6.36
C PRO A 107 7.49 -1.39 -5.78
N ASP A 108 8.47 -2.05 -6.42
CA ASP A 108 9.03 -3.32 -5.97
C ASP A 108 10.52 -3.13 -5.65
N LEU A 109 10.93 -3.48 -4.42
CA LEU A 109 12.28 -3.30 -3.93
C LEU A 109 13.30 -4.18 -4.66
N PHE A 110 12.90 -5.36 -5.12
CA PHE A 110 13.80 -6.40 -5.64
C PHE A 110 13.69 -6.60 -7.16
N ALA A 111 12.78 -5.91 -7.82
CA ALA A 111 12.69 -5.90 -9.28
C ALA A 111 13.93 -5.27 -9.92
N ARG A 112 14.55 -5.99 -10.86
CA ARG A 112 15.61 -5.43 -11.73
C ARG A 112 15.01 -4.55 -12.82
N GLU A 113 13.93 -5.01 -13.45
CA GLU A 113 13.10 -4.20 -14.35
C GLU A 113 12.10 -3.38 -13.51
N ILE A 114 12.40 -2.11 -13.30
CA ILE A 114 11.55 -1.22 -12.50
C ILE A 114 10.45 -0.65 -13.39
N ILE A 115 9.21 -1.06 -13.16
CA ILE A 115 8.04 -0.58 -13.91
C ILE A 115 7.30 0.48 -13.07
N LEU A 116 7.35 1.73 -13.52
CA LEU A 116 6.61 2.84 -12.91
C LEU A 116 5.22 3.00 -13.55
N PRO A 117 4.16 3.28 -12.77
CA PRO A 117 2.83 3.56 -13.32
C PRO A 117 2.86 4.68 -14.35
N ALA A 118 2.21 4.49 -15.51
CA ALA A 118 2.11 5.52 -16.52
C ALA A 118 1.32 6.74 -16.00
N PRO A 119 1.73 7.98 -16.34
CA PRO A 119 0.93 9.17 -16.04
C PRO A 119 -0.43 9.11 -16.75
N LEU A 120 -1.42 9.84 -16.22
CA LEU A 120 -2.74 9.93 -16.86
C LEU A 120 -2.79 11.02 -17.93
N HIS A 121 -1.97 12.07 -17.79
CA HIS A 121 -1.80 13.07 -18.82
C HIS A 121 -0.97 12.55 -20.00
N GLU A 122 -1.27 13.06 -21.19
CA GLU A 122 -0.51 12.81 -22.41
C GLU A 122 0.57 13.87 -22.66
N ALA A 123 0.35 15.08 -22.18
CA ALA A 123 1.27 16.21 -22.31
C ALA A 123 1.19 17.13 -21.10
N VAL A 124 2.24 17.94 -20.95
CA VAL A 124 2.36 18.93 -19.86
C VAL A 124 2.62 20.32 -20.45
N LEU A 125 1.87 21.30 -19.97
CA LEU A 125 2.06 22.72 -20.24
C LEU A 125 2.58 23.40 -18.98
N GLU A 126 3.80 23.92 -19.04
CA GLU A 126 4.41 24.72 -17.98
C GLU A 126 4.04 26.20 -18.12
N ILE A 127 3.56 26.79 -17.04
CA ILE A 127 3.15 28.19 -16.95
C ILE A 127 4.23 29.00 -16.24
N ASP A 128 4.58 30.14 -16.84
CA ASP A 128 5.41 31.19 -16.22
C ASP A 128 4.62 31.90 -15.11
N GLU A 129 4.67 31.32 -13.92
CA GLU A 129 3.98 31.77 -12.72
C GLU A 129 4.68 31.20 -11.50
N ARG A 130 4.65 31.91 -10.36
CA ARG A 130 4.98 31.31 -9.06
C ARG A 130 4.41 32.10 -7.88
N ILE A 131 3.74 31.41 -6.97
CA ILE A 131 3.39 31.90 -5.63
C ILE A 131 4.27 31.20 -4.56
N GLY A 132 4.65 31.95 -3.52
CA GLY A 132 5.37 31.45 -2.34
C GLY A 132 4.42 30.90 -1.26
N ALA A 133 4.95 30.14 -0.31
CA ALA A 133 4.17 29.51 0.76
C ALA A 133 3.38 30.52 1.66
N ASP A 134 3.81 31.77 1.68
CA ASP A 134 3.20 32.90 2.40
C ASP A 134 2.23 33.74 1.54
N GLY A 135 2.03 33.36 0.28
CA GLY A 135 1.19 34.08 -0.68
C GLY A 135 1.90 35.17 -1.47
N THR A 136 3.21 35.36 -1.28
CA THR A 136 3.99 36.32 -2.08
C THR A 136 4.04 35.87 -3.54
N ILE A 137 3.70 36.78 -4.48
CA ILE A 137 3.90 36.53 -5.91
C ILE A 137 5.40 36.61 -6.22
N VAL A 138 6.00 35.45 -6.48
CA VAL A 138 7.42 35.31 -6.86
C VAL A 138 7.59 35.59 -8.35
N THR A 139 6.69 35.06 -9.17
CA THR A 139 6.60 35.32 -10.62
C THR A 139 5.14 35.56 -10.96
N ALA A 140 4.83 36.69 -11.59
CA ALA A 140 3.46 37.00 -12.03
C ALA A 140 3.05 36.08 -13.19
N LEU A 141 1.76 35.73 -13.25
CA LEU A 141 1.20 34.91 -14.34
C LEU A 141 1.23 35.64 -15.68
N ASP A 142 1.88 35.04 -16.69
CA ASP A 142 1.76 35.48 -18.09
C ASP A 142 0.44 34.97 -18.71
N GLU A 143 -0.63 35.75 -18.56
CA GLU A 143 -1.94 35.42 -19.13
C GLU A 143 -1.97 35.35 -20.66
N GLU A 144 -1.09 36.10 -21.35
CA GLU A 144 -1.11 36.13 -22.81
C GLU A 144 -0.51 34.86 -23.39
N SER A 145 0.63 34.41 -22.85
CA SER A 145 1.21 33.12 -23.24
C SER A 145 0.29 31.97 -22.86
N ALA A 146 -0.19 31.93 -21.62
CA ALA A 146 -1.09 30.87 -21.18
C ALA A 146 -2.33 30.74 -22.08
N ARG A 147 -2.92 31.87 -22.52
CA ARG A 147 -4.06 31.86 -23.44
C ARG A 147 -3.72 31.25 -24.81
N ARG A 148 -2.56 31.59 -25.39
CA ARG A 148 -2.11 31.02 -26.67
C ARG A 148 -1.86 29.52 -26.53
N ASP A 149 -1.08 29.14 -25.53
CA ASP A 149 -0.65 27.76 -25.33
C ASP A 149 -1.84 26.82 -25.04
N LEU A 150 -2.85 27.29 -24.28
CA LEU A 150 -4.09 26.55 -24.06
C LEU A 150 -4.93 26.37 -25.33
N ARG A 151 -4.97 27.38 -26.22
CA ARG A 151 -5.68 27.27 -27.50
C ARG A 151 -4.98 26.29 -28.44
N ASP A 152 -3.65 26.33 -28.49
CA ASP A 152 -2.86 25.42 -29.31
C ASP A 152 -3.01 23.97 -28.82
N ALA A 153 -3.06 23.76 -27.50
CA ALA A 153 -3.32 22.46 -26.92
C ALA A 153 -4.74 21.94 -27.25
N GLU A 154 -5.77 22.77 -27.09
CA GLU A 154 -7.15 22.39 -27.48
C GLU A 154 -7.21 22.00 -28.97
N ALA A 155 -6.57 22.77 -29.85
CA ALA A 155 -6.48 22.48 -31.28
C ALA A 155 -5.73 21.16 -31.60
N CYS A 156 -4.87 20.67 -30.70
CA CYS A 156 -4.22 19.36 -30.79
C CYS A 156 -5.12 18.19 -30.31
N GLY A 157 -6.37 18.48 -29.95
CA GLY A 157 -7.40 17.51 -29.60
C GLY A 157 -7.33 16.98 -28.17
N PHE A 158 -6.76 17.76 -27.23
CA PHE A 158 -6.91 17.46 -25.81
C PHE A 158 -8.35 17.79 -25.37
N GLU A 159 -9.02 16.85 -24.73
CA GLU A 159 -10.44 16.95 -24.35
C GLU A 159 -10.63 17.51 -22.94
N ALA A 160 -9.64 17.27 -22.08
CA ALA A 160 -9.64 17.63 -20.67
C ALA A 160 -8.33 18.31 -20.25
N VAL A 161 -8.41 19.18 -19.26
CA VAL A 161 -7.25 19.82 -18.65
C VAL A 161 -7.30 19.70 -17.12
N ALA A 162 -6.17 19.31 -16.54
CA ALA A 162 -5.92 19.34 -15.10
C ALA A 162 -4.97 20.50 -14.79
N ILE A 163 -5.40 21.46 -13.97
CA ILE A 163 -4.60 22.64 -13.59
C ILE A 163 -4.13 22.49 -12.16
N VAL A 164 -2.82 22.43 -11.94
CA VAL A 164 -2.18 22.21 -10.65
C VAL A 164 -0.98 23.14 -10.48
N LEU A 165 -1.14 24.21 -9.70
CA LEU A 165 -0.05 25.13 -9.37
C LEU A 165 0.45 24.92 -7.93
N VAL A 166 1.72 25.22 -7.67
CA VAL A 166 2.31 25.11 -6.33
C VAL A 166 1.71 26.17 -5.40
N HIS A 167 1.30 25.75 -4.20
CA HIS A 167 0.51 26.50 -3.20
C HIS A 167 -0.90 26.95 -3.70
N GLY A 168 -1.40 26.33 -4.77
CA GLY A 168 -2.76 26.59 -5.28
C GLY A 168 -3.88 26.26 -4.29
N ASP A 169 -3.64 25.34 -3.34
CA ASP A 169 -4.56 24.99 -2.24
C ASP A 169 -4.95 26.19 -1.38
N ARG A 170 -4.00 27.11 -1.14
CA ARG A 170 -4.16 28.30 -0.29
C ARG A 170 -4.28 29.59 -1.09
N HIS A 171 -3.64 29.66 -2.26
CA HIS A 171 -3.56 30.88 -3.07
C HIS A 171 -4.06 30.62 -4.51
N PRO A 172 -5.39 30.46 -4.71
CA PRO A 172 -5.95 29.93 -5.96
C PRO A 172 -6.04 30.94 -7.11
N ALA A 173 -5.61 32.19 -6.93
CA ALA A 173 -5.87 33.28 -7.88
C ALA A 173 -5.39 32.97 -9.30
N HIS A 174 -4.17 32.43 -9.45
CA HIS A 174 -3.62 32.08 -10.77
C HIS A 174 -4.32 30.85 -11.37
N GLU A 175 -4.67 29.85 -10.56
CA GLU A 175 -5.46 28.70 -11.02
C GLU A 175 -6.84 29.11 -11.55
N GLN A 176 -7.51 30.06 -10.89
CA GLN A 176 -8.81 30.58 -11.31
C GLN A 176 -8.73 31.29 -12.67
N ILE A 177 -7.66 32.06 -12.89
CA ILE A 177 -7.42 32.72 -14.17
C ILE A 177 -7.18 31.68 -15.27
N LEU A 178 -6.30 30.70 -15.05
CA LEU A 178 -6.03 29.63 -16.01
C LEU A 178 -7.30 28.81 -16.34
N ALA A 179 -8.13 28.52 -15.34
CA ALA A 179 -9.38 27.80 -15.54
C ALA A 179 -10.35 28.56 -16.45
N ARG A 180 -10.44 29.88 -16.30
CA ARG A 180 -11.20 30.75 -17.22
C ARG A 180 -10.61 30.68 -18.64
N LEU A 181 -9.30 30.82 -18.79
CA LEU A 181 -8.63 30.78 -20.10
C LEU A 181 -8.81 29.44 -20.80
N ALA A 182 -8.75 28.32 -20.07
CA ALA A 182 -8.99 27.00 -20.62
C ALA A 182 -10.44 26.83 -21.12
N ARG A 183 -11.42 27.32 -20.37
CA ARG A 183 -12.82 27.33 -20.83
C ARG A 183 -13.02 28.20 -22.07
N GLU A 184 -12.35 29.37 -22.13
CA GLU A 184 -12.35 30.23 -23.32
C GLU A 184 -11.66 29.60 -24.54
N ALA A 185 -10.71 28.69 -24.32
CA ALA A 185 -10.02 27.95 -25.39
C ALA A 185 -10.90 26.84 -26.01
N GLY A 186 -11.85 26.28 -25.26
CA GLY A 186 -12.78 25.26 -25.78
C GLY A 186 -12.81 23.94 -25.01
N PHE A 187 -11.97 23.78 -23.97
CA PHE A 187 -11.92 22.56 -23.17
C PHE A 187 -13.29 22.22 -22.53
N GLN A 188 -13.77 21.01 -22.79
CA GLN A 188 -15.06 20.50 -22.27
C GLN A 188 -14.96 20.06 -20.80
N GLN A 189 -13.75 19.71 -20.35
CA GLN A 189 -13.45 19.40 -18.96
C GLN A 189 -12.27 20.24 -18.47
N VAL A 190 -12.50 20.99 -17.39
CA VAL A 190 -11.47 21.76 -16.69
C VAL A 190 -11.53 21.38 -15.21
N SER A 191 -10.54 20.61 -14.74
CA SER A 191 -10.38 20.26 -13.33
C SER A 191 -9.27 21.12 -12.73
N VAL A 192 -9.58 21.81 -11.63
CA VAL A 192 -8.68 22.78 -11.01
C VAL A 192 -8.36 22.34 -9.59
N SER A 193 -7.08 22.33 -9.23
CA SER A 193 -6.63 21.61 -8.05
C SER A 193 -7.23 22.13 -6.73
N HIS A 194 -7.38 23.45 -6.56
CA HIS A 194 -8.04 24.02 -5.38
C HIS A 194 -9.55 23.75 -5.28
N GLU A 195 -10.23 23.48 -6.40
CA GLU A 195 -11.66 23.11 -6.40
C GLU A 195 -11.83 21.60 -6.18
N VAL A 196 -10.90 20.82 -6.70
CA VAL A 196 -10.94 19.36 -6.63
C VAL A 196 -10.42 18.91 -5.26
N SER A 197 -9.16 19.14 -4.93
CA SER A 197 -8.60 18.72 -3.64
C SER A 197 -7.96 19.93 -2.95
N PRO A 198 -8.71 20.71 -2.15
CA PRO A 198 -8.21 21.88 -1.41
C PRO A 198 -7.36 21.48 -0.19
N LEU A 199 -6.44 20.55 -0.41
CA LEU A 199 -5.50 20.02 0.58
C LEU A 199 -4.07 20.40 0.18
N ILE A 200 -3.26 20.68 1.20
CA ILE A 200 -1.81 20.79 1.04
C ILE A 200 -1.23 19.45 0.57
N ARG A 201 -0.05 19.52 -0.07
CA ARG A 201 0.72 18.47 -0.75
C ARG A 201 0.42 18.46 -2.24
N TYR A 202 1.37 19.00 -3.01
CA TYR A 202 1.30 19.18 -4.44
C TYR A 202 1.05 17.87 -5.19
N VAL A 203 1.78 16.81 -4.82
CA VAL A 203 1.74 15.54 -5.56
C VAL A 203 0.41 14.80 -5.38
N PRO A 204 -0.07 14.51 -4.14
CA PRO A 204 -1.39 13.90 -3.96
C PRO A 204 -2.55 14.77 -4.49
N ARG A 205 -2.46 16.10 -4.37
CA ARG A 205 -3.45 17.02 -4.94
C ARG A 205 -3.46 16.93 -6.47
N GLY A 206 -2.29 16.89 -7.09
CA GLY A 206 -2.13 16.73 -8.53
C GLY A 206 -2.73 15.42 -9.05
N ASP A 207 -2.39 14.29 -8.41
CA ASP A 207 -2.90 12.97 -8.81
C ASP A 207 -4.44 12.92 -8.82
N VAL A 208 -5.12 13.48 -7.81
CA VAL A 208 -6.59 13.55 -7.77
C VAL A 208 -7.15 14.45 -8.88
N THR A 209 -6.48 15.58 -9.15
CA THR A 209 -6.92 16.54 -10.18
C THR A 209 -6.80 15.93 -11.57
N GLU A 210 -5.76 15.15 -11.83
CA GLU A 210 -5.61 14.38 -13.07
C GLU A 210 -6.68 13.30 -13.20
N VAL A 211 -6.94 12.52 -12.14
CA VAL A 211 -8.01 11.50 -12.17
C VAL A 211 -9.36 12.12 -12.48
N ASP A 212 -9.67 13.27 -11.86
CA ASP A 212 -10.93 13.97 -12.10
C ASP A 212 -11.05 14.44 -13.55
N ALA A 213 -10.00 15.04 -14.11
CA ALA A 213 -9.96 15.47 -15.51
C ALA A 213 -10.10 14.29 -16.48
N TYR A 214 -9.38 13.20 -16.19
CA TYR A 214 -9.29 12.01 -17.03
C TYR A 214 -10.62 11.22 -17.08
N LEU A 215 -11.29 11.07 -15.94
CA LEU A 215 -12.47 10.20 -15.83
C LEU A 215 -13.80 10.95 -16.04
N SER A 216 -13.89 12.23 -15.69
CA SER A 216 -15.17 12.96 -15.70
C SER A 216 -15.87 13.01 -17.06
N PRO A 217 -15.19 13.09 -18.22
CA PRO A 217 -15.85 13.04 -19.53
C PRO A 217 -16.61 11.72 -19.77
N ALA A 218 -15.98 10.58 -19.49
CA ALA A 218 -16.60 9.26 -19.64
C ALA A 218 -17.79 9.08 -18.68
N ILE A 219 -17.64 9.53 -17.44
CA ILE A 219 -18.72 9.52 -16.44
C ILE A 219 -19.90 10.37 -16.92
N ARG A 220 -19.67 11.60 -17.38
CA ARG A 220 -20.75 12.47 -17.89
C ARG A 220 -21.48 11.87 -19.09
N ALA A 221 -20.77 11.23 -20.02
CA ALA A 221 -21.40 10.57 -21.17
C ALA A 221 -22.34 9.44 -20.71
N TYR A 222 -21.92 8.66 -19.71
CA TYR A 222 -22.75 7.62 -19.11
C TYR A 222 -23.98 8.18 -18.38
N VAL A 223 -23.77 9.20 -17.54
CA VAL A 223 -24.86 9.90 -16.85
C VAL A 223 -25.87 10.47 -17.86
N ALA A 224 -25.41 11.12 -18.92
CA ALA A 224 -26.28 11.69 -19.95
C ALA A 224 -27.14 10.62 -20.66
N THR A 225 -26.55 9.44 -20.94
CA THR A 225 -27.26 8.31 -21.55
C THR A 225 -28.39 7.78 -20.65
N LEU A 226 -28.10 7.64 -19.35
CA LEU A 226 -29.08 7.22 -18.36
C LEU A 226 -30.18 8.29 -18.17
N SER A 227 -29.81 9.56 -18.02
CA SER A 227 -30.74 10.67 -17.87
C SER A 227 -31.68 10.81 -19.07
N ALA A 228 -31.17 10.64 -20.30
CA ALA A 228 -31.99 10.67 -21.50
C ALA A 228 -33.07 9.58 -21.49
N SER A 229 -32.72 8.36 -21.05
CA SER A 229 -33.61 7.20 -20.99
C SER A 229 -34.60 7.27 -19.82
N LEU A 230 -34.19 7.84 -18.67
CA LEU A 230 -35.00 7.95 -17.45
C LEU A 230 -35.93 9.16 -17.43
N GLY A 231 -35.66 10.18 -18.24
CA GLY A 231 -36.50 11.38 -18.35
C GLY A 231 -36.54 12.18 -17.04
N ALA A 232 -37.71 12.24 -16.39
CA ALA A 232 -37.93 13.01 -15.16
C ALA A 232 -37.71 12.21 -13.86
N ALA A 233 -37.36 10.92 -13.97
CA ALA A 233 -37.07 10.10 -12.79
C ALA A 233 -35.83 10.62 -12.04
N GLN A 234 -35.81 10.44 -10.72
CA GLN A 234 -34.64 10.81 -9.92
C GLN A 234 -33.49 9.85 -10.22
N LEU A 235 -32.32 10.39 -10.58
CA LEU A 235 -31.11 9.61 -10.85
C LEU A 235 -30.02 10.00 -9.85
N ALA A 236 -29.59 9.04 -9.06
CA ALA A 236 -28.51 9.21 -8.08
C ALA A 236 -27.41 8.16 -8.29
N PHE A 237 -26.19 8.51 -7.91
CA PHE A 237 -25.03 7.65 -8.02
C PHE A 237 -24.38 7.42 -6.66
N MET A 238 -23.92 6.19 -6.44
CA MET A 238 -23.10 5.86 -5.29
C MET A 238 -21.74 6.52 -5.42
N GLN A 239 -21.29 7.16 -4.35
CA GLN A 239 -19.96 7.75 -4.24
C GLN A 239 -19.03 6.85 -3.43
N SER A 240 -17.73 6.99 -3.64
CA SER A 240 -16.69 6.32 -2.87
C SER A 240 -16.75 6.60 -1.35
N ASN A 241 -17.37 7.71 -0.94
CA ASN A 241 -17.51 8.10 0.48
C ASN A 241 -18.68 7.40 1.22
N GLY A 242 -19.45 6.56 0.51
CA GLY A 242 -20.59 5.80 1.04
C GLY A 242 -21.95 6.48 0.92
N GLY A 243 -22.01 7.70 0.39
CA GLY A 243 -23.24 8.45 0.17
C GLY A 243 -23.66 8.48 -1.29
N LEU A 244 -24.87 9.00 -1.51
CA LEU A 244 -25.44 9.21 -2.83
C LEU A 244 -25.29 10.67 -3.26
N ALA A 245 -24.88 10.86 -4.52
CA ALA A 245 -24.89 12.16 -5.19
C ALA A 245 -25.88 12.19 -6.35
N ASP A 246 -26.44 13.37 -6.61
CA ASP A 246 -27.23 13.62 -7.81
C ASP A 246 -26.38 13.48 -9.08
N ALA A 247 -27.01 13.00 -10.16
CA ALA A 247 -26.41 12.86 -11.49
C ALA A 247 -25.57 14.06 -11.94
N ALA A 248 -26.04 15.29 -11.72
CA ALA A 248 -25.35 16.51 -12.17
C ALA A 248 -24.05 16.81 -11.39
N ARG A 249 -23.87 16.17 -10.22
CA ARG A 249 -22.74 16.41 -9.31
C ARG A 249 -21.78 15.23 -9.23
N PHE A 250 -22.09 14.12 -9.90
CA PHE A 250 -21.24 12.94 -9.91
C PHE A 250 -20.00 13.18 -10.80
N ARG A 251 -18.82 13.15 -10.17
CA ARG A 251 -17.53 13.43 -10.82
C ARG A 251 -16.65 12.20 -10.93
N GLY A 252 -15.64 12.27 -11.79
CA GLY A 252 -14.70 11.18 -12.06
C GLY A 252 -14.02 10.66 -10.79
N ARG A 253 -13.51 11.56 -9.95
CA ARG A 253 -12.83 11.19 -8.70
C ARG A 253 -13.71 10.41 -7.70
N ASP A 254 -15.01 10.73 -7.66
CA ASP A 254 -15.97 10.19 -6.68
C ASP A 254 -16.56 8.84 -7.15
N SER A 255 -16.25 8.43 -8.38
CA SER A 255 -16.76 7.20 -9.01
C SER A 255 -15.89 5.97 -8.73
N VAL A 256 -14.62 6.18 -8.35
CA VAL A 256 -13.64 5.12 -8.18
C VAL A 256 -13.93 4.35 -6.90
N LEU A 257 -14.12 3.03 -6.97
CA LEU A 257 -14.50 2.16 -5.84
C LEU A 257 -15.90 2.45 -5.24
N SER A 258 -16.83 3.01 -6.03
CA SER A 258 -18.21 3.25 -5.57
C SER A 258 -19.02 1.97 -5.30
N GLY A 259 -18.77 0.88 -6.04
CA GLY A 259 -19.43 -0.42 -5.85
C GLY A 259 -19.13 -1.05 -4.48
N PRO A 260 -17.85 -1.28 -4.13
CA PRO A 260 -17.47 -1.79 -2.80
C PRO A 260 -17.96 -0.93 -1.63
N ALA A 261 -18.10 0.38 -1.83
CA ALA A 261 -18.70 1.26 -0.82
C ALA A 261 -20.17 0.86 -0.51
N GLY A 262 -20.93 0.45 -1.52
CA GLY A 262 -22.27 -0.14 -1.35
C GLY A 262 -22.25 -1.41 -0.53
N GLY A 263 -21.28 -2.30 -0.77
CA GLY A 263 -21.07 -3.52 0.02
C GLY A 263 -20.88 -3.22 1.50
N LEU A 264 -20.00 -2.27 1.85
CA LEU A 264 -19.78 -1.86 3.25
C LEU A 264 -21.03 -1.24 3.89
N VAL A 265 -21.75 -0.36 3.18
CA VAL A 265 -23.03 0.20 3.70
C VAL A 265 -24.05 -0.91 3.95
N GLY A 266 -24.14 -1.88 3.04
CA GLY A 266 -24.98 -3.07 3.21
C GLY A 266 -24.58 -3.90 4.43
N ALA A 267 -23.30 -4.19 4.59
CA ALA A 267 -22.78 -4.94 5.73
C ALA A 267 -23.05 -4.24 7.07
N ALA A 268 -22.80 -2.92 7.14
CA ALA A 268 -23.11 -2.11 8.31
C ALA A 268 -24.61 -2.13 8.65
N SER A 269 -25.48 -2.03 7.63
CA SER A 269 -26.92 -2.10 7.82
C SER A 269 -27.38 -3.46 8.37
N VAL A 270 -26.84 -4.56 7.85
CA VAL A 270 -27.17 -5.92 8.31
C VAL A 270 -26.74 -6.12 9.76
N ALA A 271 -25.52 -5.72 10.10
CA ALA A 271 -24.99 -5.83 11.46
C ALA A 271 -25.81 -4.99 12.47
N ALA A 272 -26.14 -3.75 12.11
CA ALA A 272 -26.96 -2.87 12.93
C ALA A 272 -28.36 -3.45 13.18
N ALA A 273 -29.00 -4.01 12.14
CA ALA A 273 -30.32 -4.65 12.26
C ALA A 273 -30.32 -5.85 13.23
N HIS A 274 -29.18 -6.51 13.39
CA HIS A 274 -28.99 -7.65 14.30
C HIS A 274 -28.36 -7.27 15.65
N GLY A 275 -28.29 -5.97 15.97
CA GLY A 275 -27.87 -5.48 17.28
C GLY A 275 -26.36 -5.57 17.56
N HIS A 276 -25.53 -5.72 16.52
CA HIS A 276 -24.09 -5.68 16.67
C HIS A 276 -23.58 -4.23 16.74
N ALA A 277 -22.69 -3.97 17.70
CA ALA A 277 -22.01 -2.68 17.81
C ALA A 277 -20.81 -2.54 16.86
N ALA A 278 -20.30 -3.65 16.33
CA ALA A 278 -19.21 -3.68 15.37
C ALA A 278 -19.34 -4.87 14.40
N ALA A 279 -18.85 -4.69 13.17
CA ALA A 279 -18.86 -5.69 12.14
C ALA A 279 -17.66 -5.59 11.18
N ILE A 280 -17.32 -6.74 10.60
CA ILE A 280 -16.34 -6.89 9.53
C ILE A 280 -17.13 -7.20 8.25
N GLY A 281 -17.02 -6.35 7.25
CA GLY A 281 -17.53 -6.67 5.90
C GLY A 281 -16.57 -7.62 5.20
N PHE A 282 -17.10 -8.68 4.60
CA PHE A 282 -16.34 -9.68 3.84
C PHE A 282 -17.08 -10.00 2.53
N ASP A 283 -16.74 -9.27 1.46
CA ASP A 283 -17.27 -9.47 0.12
C ASP A 283 -16.30 -10.31 -0.70
N MET A 284 -16.65 -11.55 -1.03
CA MET A 284 -15.81 -12.38 -1.90
C MET A 284 -16.49 -12.64 -3.23
N GLY A 285 -15.88 -12.08 -4.28
CA GLY A 285 -16.27 -12.26 -5.67
C GLY A 285 -15.44 -13.31 -6.41
N GLY A 286 -15.51 -13.27 -7.75
CA GLY A 286 -14.74 -14.16 -8.62
C GLY A 286 -13.27 -13.76 -8.80
N THR A 287 -12.89 -12.51 -8.55
CA THR A 287 -11.53 -12.02 -8.84
C THR A 287 -10.81 -11.53 -7.58
N SER A 288 -11.55 -10.95 -6.64
CA SER A 288 -11.02 -10.31 -5.45
C SER A 288 -11.96 -10.49 -4.27
N THR A 289 -11.44 -10.11 -3.09
CA THR A 289 -12.20 -9.98 -1.85
C THR A 289 -12.05 -8.57 -1.33
N ASP A 290 -13.15 -7.92 -0.97
CA ASP A 290 -13.19 -6.61 -0.34
C ASP A 290 -13.49 -6.77 1.16
N VAL A 291 -12.62 -6.23 2.02
CA VAL A 291 -12.78 -6.28 3.48
C VAL A 291 -12.87 -4.89 4.09
N SER A 292 -13.73 -4.75 5.10
CA SER A 292 -14.00 -3.45 5.74
C SER A 292 -14.34 -3.59 7.23
N TRP A 293 -14.24 -2.50 7.98
CA TRP A 293 -14.60 -2.42 9.40
C TRP A 293 -15.71 -1.40 9.64
N TRP A 294 -16.62 -1.70 10.56
CA TRP A 294 -17.68 -0.81 11.03
C TRP A 294 -17.86 -0.97 12.55
N ASP A 295 -18.02 0.13 13.28
CA ASP A 295 -18.20 0.15 14.75
C ASP A 295 -19.31 1.12 15.20
N GLY A 296 -20.33 1.28 14.37
CA GLY A 296 -21.36 2.32 14.50
C GLY A 296 -21.12 3.51 13.59
N THR A 297 -19.87 3.71 13.13
CA THR A 297 -19.52 4.72 12.13
C THR A 297 -18.84 4.10 10.91
N LEU A 298 -19.07 4.68 9.73
CA LEU A 298 -18.40 4.23 8.50
C LEU A 298 -16.98 4.80 8.48
N GLU A 299 -16.00 3.91 8.58
CA GLU A 299 -14.59 4.32 8.57
C GLU A 299 -14.18 4.83 7.18
N ARG A 300 -13.46 5.95 7.17
CA ARG A 300 -12.96 6.59 5.94
C ARG A 300 -11.45 6.68 5.94
N THR A 301 -10.88 6.64 4.74
CA THR A 301 -9.47 6.92 4.47
C THR A 301 -9.36 8.19 3.63
N VAL A 302 -8.30 8.95 3.87
CA VAL A 302 -8.01 10.21 3.17
C VAL A 302 -7.10 10.01 1.97
N GLU A 303 -6.41 8.87 1.88
CA GLU A 303 -5.50 8.53 0.79
C GLU A 303 -5.62 7.03 0.46
N THR A 304 -5.62 6.68 -0.83
CA THR A 304 -5.61 5.29 -1.36
C THR A 304 -4.90 5.26 -2.70
N VAL A 305 -4.33 4.11 -3.09
CA VAL A 305 -3.73 3.92 -4.42
C VAL A 305 -4.60 2.96 -5.23
N VAL A 306 -5.04 3.39 -6.42
CA VAL A 306 -5.81 2.57 -7.36
C VAL A 306 -5.15 2.62 -8.73
N ALA A 307 -4.88 1.47 -9.34
CA ALA A 307 -4.19 1.37 -10.64
C ALA A 307 -2.83 2.11 -10.70
N GLY A 308 -2.14 2.23 -9.56
CA GLY A 308 -0.88 2.96 -9.43
C GLY A 308 -1.03 4.48 -9.28
N VAL A 309 -2.25 5.01 -9.20
CA VAL A 309 -2.55 6.44 -9.01
C VAL A 309 -3.04 6.70 -7.59
N ARG A 310 -2.53 7.74 -6.92
CA ARG A 310 -2.99 8.11 -5.58
C ARG A 310 -4.28 8.94 -5.64
N LEU A 311 -5.22 8.61 -4.78
CA LEU A 311 -6.47 9.31 -4.57
C LEU A 311 -6.48 9.86 -3.15
N ALA A 312 -6.28 11.17 -3.02
CA ALA A 312 -6.34 11.92 -1.77
C ALA A 312 -7.74 12.54 -1.57
N THR A 313 -8.78 11.71 -1.54
CA THR A 313 -10.18 12.10 -1.32
C THR A 313 -10.78 11.25 -0.20
N PRO A 314 -11.72 11.78 0.62
CA PRO A 314 -12.42 10.97 1.62
C PRO A 314 -13.20 9.83 0.95
N MET A 315 -12.79 8.59 1.23
CA MET A 315 -13.42 7.38 0.69
C MET A 315 -13.69 6.42 1.84
N LEU A 316 -14.73 5.60 1.74
CA LEU A 316 -14.91 4.47 2.62
C LEU A 316 -13.67 3.60 2.56
N ARG A 317 -13.18 3.19 3.73
CA ARG A 317 -12.00 2.34 3.79
C ARG A 317 -12.40 0.90 3.51
N VAL A 318 -12.21 0.53 2.25
CA VAL A 318 -12.29 -0.85 1.77
C VAL A 318 -10.88 -1.31 1.42
N HIS A 319 -10.48 -2.47 1.91
CA HIS A 319 -9.22 -3.09 1.56
C HIS A 319 -9.49 -4.27 0.61
N THR A 320 -9.07 -4.13 -0.64
CA THR A 320 -9.21 -5.18 -1.65
C THR A 320 -8.00 -6.11 -1.62
N VAL A 321 -8.26 -7.41 -1.70
CA VAL A 321 -7.27 -8.48 -1.76
C VAL A 321 -7.43 -9.24 -3.07
N ALA A 322 -6.31 -9.58 -3.71
CA ALA A 322 -6.28 -10.41 -4.92
C ALA A 322 -6.51 -11.91 -4.61
N ALA A 323 -7.54 -12.19 -3.82
CA ALA A 323 -8.00 -13.52 -3.47
C ALA A 323 -9.50 -13.57 -3.73
N GLY A 324 -9.95 -14.40 -4.67
CA GLY A 324 -11.35 -14.59 -5.04
C GLY A 324 -11.56 -15.98 -5.61
N GLY A 325 -12.79 -16.30 -6.02
CA GLY A 325 -13.12 -17.64 -6.53
C GLY A 325 -12.28 -18.07 -7.75
N GLY A 326 -11.81 -17.14 -8.57
CA GLY A 326 -11.00 -17.38 -9.75
C GLY A 326 -9.49 -17.20 -9.53
N SER A 327 -9.03 -16.99 -8.29
CA SER A 327 -7.59 -16.92 -8.01
C SER A 327 -6.93 -18.25 -8.38
N ILE A 328 -5.84 -18.15 -9.15
CA ILE A 328 -5.16 -19.32 -9.73
C ILE A 328 -4.41 -20.10 -8.66
N CYS A 329 -4.61 -21.41 -8.62
CA CYS A 329 -3.94 -22.36 -7.75
C CYS A 329 -2.80 -23.04 -8.51
N ARG A 330 -1.56 -22.92 -8.02
CA ARG A 330 -0.37 -23.51 -8.66
C ARG A 330 0.64 -24.03 -7.64
N PHE A 331 1.51 -24.94 -8.09
CA PHE A 331 2.71 -25.36 -7.37
C PHE A 331 3.94 -24.76 -8.06
N ASP A 332 4.90 -24.27 -7.30
CA ASP A 332 6.12 -23.62 -7.83
C ASP A 332 7.36 -24.52 -7.77
N GLY A 333 7.17 -25.81 -7.51
CA GLY A 333 8.25 -26.78 -7.28
C GLY A 333 8.56 -27.02 -5.81
N ALA A 334 8.10 -26.16 -4.89
CA ALA A 334 8.33 -26.35 -3.46
C ALA A 334 7.12 -26.01 -2.57
N ARG A 335 6.30 -25.01 -2.93
CA ARG A 335 5.10 -24.61 -2.18
C ARG A 335 3.88 -24.43 -3.07
N LEU A 336 2.71 -24.55 -2.45
CA LEU A 336 1.43 -24.19 -3.07
C LEU A 336 1.27 -22.67 -3.04
N ARG A 337 0.72 -22.11 -4.11
CA ARG A 337 0.38 -20.68 -4.22
C ARG A 337 -1.04 -20.48 -4.73
N VAL A 338 -1.67 -19.44 -4.22
CA VAL A 338 -2.98 -18.96 -4.68
C VAL A 338 -2.87 -17.47 -5.03
N GLY A 339 -3.23 -17.13 -6.26
CA GLY A 339 -3.13 -15.75 -6.75
C GLY A 339 -1.67 -15.24 -6.89
N PRO A 340 -1.46 -13.92 -7.08
CA PRO A 340 -2.48 -12.86 -7.17
C PRO A 340 -3.25 -12.87 -8.49
N GLU A 341 -2.77 -13.63 -9.48
CA GLU A 341 -3.42 -13.78 -10.78
C GLU A 341 -4.80 -14.44 -10.64
N SER A 342 -5.75 -13.98 -11.46
CA SER A 342 -7.10 -14.51 -11.52
C SER A 342 -7.43 -14.98 -12.93
N ALA A 343 -8.13 -16.11 -13.04
CA ALA A 343 -8.67 -16.59 -14.30
C ALA A 343 -9.90 -15.79 -14.78
N GLY A 344 -10.45 -14.90 -13.94
CA GLY A 344 -11.63 -14.09 -14.24
C GLY A 344 -12.84 -14.94 -14.63
N ALA A 345 -13.67 -14.44 -15.55
CA ALA A 345 -14.74 -15.22 -16.17
C ALA A 345 -14.31 -15.86 -17.52
N VAL A 346 -13.20 -15.37 -18.10
CA VAL A 346 -12.64 -15.84 -19.38
C VAL A 346 -11.11 -15.84 -19.28
N PRO A 347 -10.43 -17.00 -19.43
CA PRO A 347 -11.01 -18.32 -19.66
C PRO A 347 -11.80 -18.85 -18.45
N GLY A 348 -11.64 -18.26 -17.26
CA GLY A 348 -12.32 -18.68 -16.04
C GLY A 348 -11.69 -19.92 -15.37
N PRO A 349 -12.23 -20.35 -14.21
CA PRO A 349 -11.90 -21.64 -13.59
C PRO A 349 -11.90 -22.81 -14.57
N ALA A 350 -11.15 -23.88 -14.26
CA ALA A 350 -11.11 -25.08 -15.08
C ALA A 350 -12.51 -25.67 -15.31
N CYS A 351 -13.36 -25.63 -14.27
CA CYS A 351 -14.75 -26.08 -14.32
C CYS A 351 -15.67 -25.27 -15.25
N TYR A 352 -15.23 -24.13 -15.82
CA TYR A 352 -16.06 -23.30 -16.72
C TYR A 352 -16.07 -23.78 -18.18
N ARG A 353 -15.40 -24.90 -18.50
CA ARG A 353 -15.37 -25.53 -19.84
C ARG A 353 -14.74 -24.65 -20.93
N ARG A 354 -13.73 -23.85 -20.57
CA ARG A 354 -13.04 -22.90 -21.47
C ARG A 354 -11.51 -23.01 -21.43
N GLY A 355 -10.99 -24.13 -20.90
CA GLY A 355 -9.56 -24.42 -20.85
C GLY A 355 -8.77 -23.66 -19.79
N GLY A 356 -9.42 -22.96 -18.87
CA GLY A 356 -8.74 -22.16 -17.83
C GLY A 356 -8.08 -22.99 -16.72
N PRO A 357 -7.22 -22.39 -15.89
CA PRO A 357 -6.38 -23.07 -14.90
C PRO A 357 -7.16 -23.56 -13.67
N LEU A 358 -6.51 -24.31 -12.76
CA LEU A 358 -7.08 -24.60 -11.44
C LEU A 358 -7.22 -23.31 -10.62
N THR A 359 -8.32 -23.19 -9.89
CA THR A 359 -8.67 -22.02 -9.08
C THR A 359 -9.33 -22.40 -7.76
N VAL A 360 -9.57 -21.41 -6.88
CA VAL A 360 -10.31 -21.59 -5.62
C VAL A 360 -11.70 -22.19 -5.83
N THR A 361 -12.41 -21.80 -6.89
CA THR A 361 -13.72 -22.36 -7.25
C THR A 361 -13.62 -23.84 -7.60
N ASP A 362 -12.55 -24.25 -8.29
CA ASP A 362 -12.30 -25.65 -8.62
C ASP A 362 -12.03 -26.48 -7.35
N CYS A 363 -11.34 -25.91 -6.36
CA CYS A 363 -11.12 -26.54 -5.06
C CYS A 363 -12.45 -26.76 -4.30
N ASN A 364 -13.29 -25.72 -4.23
CA ASN A 364 -14.61 -25.81 -3.60
C ASN A 364 -15.53 -26.81 -4.34
N LEU A 365 -15.45 -26.88 -5.67
CA LEU A 365 -16.15 -27.89 -6.45
C LEU A 365 -15.63 -29.29 -6.09
N LEU A 366 -14.32 -29.52 -6.13
CA LEU A 366 -13.73 -30.84 -5.86
C LEU A 366 -14.16 -31.37 -4.49
N LEU A 367 -14.05 -30.54 -3.44
CA LEU A 367 -14.41 -30.86 -2.06
C LEU A 367 -15.93 -30.96 -1.80
N GLY A 368 -16.76 -30.76 -2.83
CA GLY A 368 -18.21 -30.87 -2.75
C GLY A 368 -18.92 -29.65 -2.16
N ARG A 369 -18.20 -28.57 -1.84
CA ARG A 369 -18.76 -27.33 -1.26
C ARG A 369 -19.61 -26.54 -2.27
N VAL A 370 -19.43 -26.80 -3.57
CA VAL A 370 -20.26 -26.26 -4.66
C VAL A 370 -20.93 -27.41 -5.42
N ASP A 371 -22.24 -27.29 -5.63
CA ASP A 371 -23.05 -28.27 -6.36
C ASP A 371 -23.27 -27.83 -7.82
N PRO A 372 -22.73 -28.55 -8.81
CA PRO A 372 -22.94 -28.26 -10.23
C PRO A 372 -24.40 -28.17 -10.67
N ALA A 373 -25.30 -28.93 -10.04
CA ALA A 373 -26.71 -29.00 -10.43
C ALA A 373 -27.52 -27.78 -9.95
N ARG A 374 -27.02 -27.08 -8.93
CA ARG A 374 -27.63 -25.86 -8.38
C ARG A 374 -26.90 -24.59 -8.83
N PHE A 375 -25.81 -24.73 -9.57
CA PHE A 375 -25.09 -23.61 -10.18
C PHE A 375 -25.71 -23.24 -11.54
N PRO A 376 -25.73 -21.95 -11.96
CA PRO A 376 -26.26 -21.56 -13.27
C PRO A 376 -25.64 -22.35 -14.44
N HIS A 377 -26.50 -22.92 -15.28
CA HIS A 377 -26.13 -23.64 -16.50
C HIS A 377 -25.78 -22.64 -17.62
N VAL A 378 -24.62 -21.98 -17.50
CA VAL A 378 -24.18 -20.91 -18.42
C VAL A 378 -22.84 -21.19 -19.08
N PHE A 379 -22.34 -22.43 -18.97
CA PHE A 379 -21.00 -22.83 -19.44
C PHE A 379 -21.04 -23.66 -20.71
N GLY A 380 -19.85 -23.95 -21.25
CA GLY A 380 -19.67 -24.69 -22.50
C GLY A 380 -19.89 -23.82 -23.76
N PRO A 381 -19.73 -24.39 -24.95
CA PRO A 381 -19.76 -23.65 -26.22
C PRO A 381 -21.10 -22.96 -26.51
N ASN A 382 -22.20 -23.51 -26.00
CA ASN A 382 -23.55 -23.00 -26.20
C ASN A 382 -24.09 -22.21 -24.98
N GLY A 383 -23.36 -22.19 -23.85
CA GLY A 383 -23.74 -21.46 -22.64
C GLY A 383 -24.95 -22.03 -21.91
N ASP A 384 -25.08 -23.35 -21.86
CA ASP A 384 -26.23 -24.10 -21.33
C ASP A 384 -25.82 -25.32 -20.46
N GLN A 385 -24.52 -25.46 -20.16
CA GLN A 385 -23.97 -26.62 -19.44
C GLN A 385 -23.61 -26.29 -17.99
N PRO A 386 -23.65 -27.28 -17.08
CA PRO A 386 -23.18 -27.13 -15.70
C PRO A 386 -21.64 -27.09 -15.62
N LEU A 387 -21.13 -26.87 -14.41
CA LEU A 387 -19.71 -26.96 -14.09
C LEU A 387 -19.11 -28.32 -14.47
N ASP A 388 -17.85 -28.34 -14.89
CA ASP A 388 -17.13 -29.56 -15.31
C ASP A 388 -16.23 -30.10 -14.19
N ARG A 389 -16.73 -31.12 -13.46
CA ARG A 389 -15.95 -31.79 -12.42
C ARG A 389 -14.80 -32.61 -12.99
N ASP A 390 -15.00 -33.31 -14.12
CA ASP A 390 -13.99 -34.18 -14.72
C ASP A 390 -12.75 -33.38 -15.14
N ALA A 391 -12.95 -32.19 -15.70
CA ALA A 391 -11.87 -31.29 -16.06
C ALA A 391 -11.03 -30.83 -14.85
N VAL A 392 -11.67 -30.66 -13.69
CA VAL A 392 -10.97 -30.30 -12.44
C VAL A 392 -10.17 -31.49 -11.92
N GLU A 393 -10.77 -32.67 -11.87
CA GLU A 393 -10.11 -33.89 -11.40
C GLU A 393 -8.86 -34.23 -12.21
N GLN A 394 -8.94 -34.15 -13.54
CA GLN A 394 -7.79 -34.39 -14.43
C GLN A 394 -6.63 -33.42 -14.17
N LYS A 395 -6.92 -32.15 -13.87
CA LYS A 395 -5.87 -31.18 -13.55
C LYS A 395 -5.27 -31.38 -12.17
N PHE A 396 -6.08 -31.79 -11.19
CA PHE A 396 -5.55 -32.17 -9.88
C PHE A 396 -4.69 -33.44 -9.95
N ASP A 397 -5.03 -34.42 -10.79
CA ASP A 397 -4.16 -35.59 -11.03
C ASP A 397 -2.76 -35.19 -11.51
N ALA A 398 -2.71 -34.26 -12.47
CA ALA A 398 -1.45 -33.75 -12.97
C ALA A 398 -0.65 -33.04 -11.86
N LEU A 399 -1.33 -32.23 -11.04
CA LEU A 399 -0.71 -31.52 -9.92
C LEU A 399 -0.21 -32.47 -8.82
N VAL A 400 -0.97 -33.51 -8.49
CA VAL A 400 -0.54 -34.55 -7.52
C VAL A 400 0.76 -35.21 -8.00
N ALA A 401 0.83 -35.58 -9.28
CA ALA A 401 2.03 -36.17 -9.86
C ALA A 401 3.24 -35.21 -9.80
N GLU A 402 3.00 -33.93 -10.07
CA GLU A 402 4.02 -32.87 -10.00
C GLU A 402 4.56 -32.68 -8.57
N VAL A 403 3.67 -32.53 -7.58
CA VAL A 403 4.06 -32.36 -6.17
C VAL A 403 4.83 -33.59 -5.69
N ALA A 404 4.32 -34.80 -5.96
CA ALA A 404 4.99 -36.02 -5.55
C ALA A 404 6.39 -36.18 -6.16
N ALA A 405 6.59 -35.77 -7.41
CA ALA A 405 7.88 -35.79 -8.07
C ALA A 405 8.88 -34.81 -7.43
N ALA A 406 8.41 -33.65 -6.95
CA ALA A 406 9.27 -32.61 -6.39
C ALA A 406 9.57 -32.80 -4.89
N THR A 407 8.57 -33.21 -4.09
CA THR A 407 8.70 -33.28 -2.62
C THR A 407 8.97 -34.69 -2.10
N GLY A 408 8.77 -35.73 -2.91
CA GLY A 408 8.85 -37.13 -2.49
C GLY A 408 7.69 -37.59 -1.59
N THR A 409 6.68 -36.74 -1.37
CA THR A 409 5.48 -37.05 -0.58
C THR A 409 4.25 -37.17 -1.47
N GLN A 410 3.51 -38.27 -1.30
CA GLN A 410 2.22 -38.47 -1.96
C GLN A 410 1.13 -37.69 -1.22
N ARG A 411 0.26 -37.03 -1.97
CA ARG A 411 -0.90 -36.28 -1.46
C ARG A 411 -2.11 -36.61 -2.32
N SER A 412 -3.30 -36.63 -1.72
CA SER A 412 -4.55 -36.77 -2.48
C SER A 412 -4.93 -35.46 -3.18
N ARG A 413 -5.88 -35.52 -4.12
CA ARG A 413 -6.41 -34.33 -4.80
C ARG A 413 -7.07 -33.40 -3.77
N GLU A 414 -7.76 -34.00 -2.82
CA GLU A 414 -8.52 -33.34 -1.76
C GLU A 414 -7.59 -32.62 -0.78
N GLU A 415 -6.50 -33.26 -0.36
CA GLU A 415 -5.49 -32.62 0.50
C GLU A 415 -4.88 -31.38 -0.17
N LEU A 416 -4.57 -31.45 -1.47
CA LEU A 416 -4.06 -30.29 -2.22
C LEU A 416 -5.11 -29.19 -2.33
N ALA A 417 -6.37 -29.53 -2.61
CA ALA A 417 -7.46 -28.56 -2.66
C ALA A 417 -7.68 -27.87 -1.32
N GLU A 418 -7.69 -28.62 -0.20
CA GLU A 418 -7.77 -28.06 1.16
C GLU A 418 -6.58 -27.14 1.46
N GLY A 419 -5.37 -27.52 1.05
CA GLY A 419 -4.17 -26.69 1.17
C GLY A 419 -4.30 -25.35 0.44
N PHE A 420 -4.83 -25.34 -0.79
CA PHE A 420 -5.10 -24.10 -1.52
C PHE A 420 -6.17 -23.25 -0.83
N LEU A 421 -7.27 -23.86 -0.35
CA LEU A 421 -8.30 -23.11 0.37
C LEU A 421 -7.75 -22.49 1.66
N ALA A 422 -6.93 -23.21 2.42
CA ALA A 422 -6.30 -22.69 3.63
C ALA A 422 -5.38 -21.49 3.34
N ILE A 423 -4.64 -21.50 2.23
CA ILE A 423 -3.81 -20.37 1.79
C ILE A 423 -4.67 -19.17 1.41
N ALA A 424 -5.75 -19.39 0.65
CA ALA A 424 -6.70 -18.33 0.28
C ALA A 424 -7.35 -17.70 1.53
N ASP A 425 -7.85 -18.54 2.45
CA ASP A 425 -8.50 -18.12 3.69
C ASP A 425 -7.54 -17.35 4.60
N ALA A 426 -6.30 -17.80 4.73
CA ALA A 426 -5.29 -17.09 5.51
C ALA A 426 -4.91 -15.73 4.91
N THR A 427 -4.86 -15.64 3.58
CA THR A 427 -4.63 -14.37 2.87
C THR A 427 -5.78 -13.38 3.14
N MET A 428 -7.02 -13.85 3.08
CA MET A 428 -8.21 -13.04 3.42
C MET A 428 -8.23 -12.66 4.91
N ALA A 429 -7.89 -13.58 5.82
CA ALA A 429 -7.82 -13.32 7.25
C ALA A 429 -6.72 -12.31 7.62
N ALA A 430 -5.56 -12.34 6.95
CA ALA A 430 -4.49 -11.36 7.13
C ALA A 430 -4.97 -9.95 6.73
N ALA A 431 -5.71 -9.84 5.63
CA ALA A 431 -6.32 -8.59 5.21
C ALA A 431 -7.34 -8.06 6.23
N ILE A 432 -8.17 -8.93 6.81
CA ILE A 432 -9.10 -8.55 7.88
C ILE A 432 -8.35 -8.04 9.11
N ARG A 433 -7.25 -8.69 9.53
CA ARG A 433 -6.41 -8.21 10.64
C ARG A 433 -5.82 -6.83 10.37
N ARG A 434 -5.48 -6.53 9.12
CA ARG A 434 -4.97 -5.22 8.70
C ARG A 434 -6.01 -4.10 8.82
N VAL A 435 -7.29 -4.38 8.57
CA VAL A 435 -8.37 -3.39 8.75
C VAL A 435 -8.89 -3.32 10.20
N SER A 436 -8.55 -4.30 11.05
CA SER A 436 -8.97 -4.36 12.46
C SER A 436 -7.83 -4.10 13.46
N ILE A 437 -7.01 -5.11 13.75
CA ILE A 437 -5.95 -5.09 14.79
C ILE A 437 -4.96 -3.96 14.58
N ALA A 438 -4.48 -3.76 13.35
CA ALA A 438 -3.53 -2.70 13.04
C ALA A 438 -4.09 -1.29 13.30
N ARG A 439 -5.38 -1.15 13.58
CA ARG A 439 -6.06 0.10 13.96
C ARG A 439 -6.49 0.16 15.43
N GLY A 440 -6.20 -0.89 16.20
CA GLY A 440 -6.57 -1.01 17.62
C GLY A 440 -7.95 -1.64 17.85
N HIS A 441 -8.54 -2.27 16.83
CA HIS A 441 -9.81 -2.99 16.96
C HIS A 441 -9.59 -4.48 17.28
N ASP A 442 -10.49 -5.04 18.08
CA ASP A 442 -10.51 -6.46 18.44
C ASP A 442 -11.54 -7.20 17.55
N PRO A 443 -11.10 -7.96 16.52
CA PRO A 443 -12.02 -8.63 15.60
C PRO A 443 -12.87 -9.72 16.27
N SER A 444 -12.48 -10.23 17.44
CA SER A 444 -13.27 -11.24 18.16
C SER A 444 -14.60 -10.71 18.71
N ARG A 445 -14.74 -9.38 18.81
CA ARG A 445 -15.93 -8.69 19.33
C ARG A 445 -16.91 -8.26 18.24
N ALA A 446 -16.53 -8.39 16.96
CA ALA A 446 -17.33 -8.00 15.82
C ALA A 446 -18.03 -9.22 15.20
N ALA A 447 -19.14 -8.99 14.49
CA ALA A 447 -19.71 -9.99 13.59
C ALA A 447 -19.04 -9.94 12.22
N LEU A 448 -18.81 -11.09 11.59
CA LEU A 448 -18.36 -11.17 10.19
C LEU A 448 -19.60 -11.19 9.27
N VAL A 449 -19.85 -10.13 8.52
CA VAL A 449 -20.91 -10.10 7.52
C VAL A 449 -20.33 -10.60 6.20
N ALA A 450 -20.66 -11.84 5.84
CA ALA A 450 -20.14 -12.50 4.65
C ALA A 450 -21.13 -12.37 3.48
N PHE A 451 -20.63 -11.86 2.35
CA PHE A 451 -21.41 -11.62 1.15
C PHE A 451 -20.57 -11.77 -0.13
N GLY A 452 -21.17 -11.48 -1.28
CA GLY A 452 -20.64 -11.87 -2.58
C GLY A 452 -20.96 -13.34 -2.90
N GLY A 453 -20.69 -13.74 -4.15
CA GLY A 453 -21.06 -15.08 -4.63
C GLY A 453 -20.30 -16.22 -3.96
N ALA A 454 -19.09 -15.96 -3.46
CA ALA A 454 -18.22 -16.96 -2.84
C ALA A 454 -18.01 -16.76 -1.32
N GLY A 455 -18.42 -15.63 -0.73
CA GLY A 455 -18.12 -15.32 0.67
C GLY A 455 -18.65 -16.37 1.65
N GLY A 456 -19.88 -16.85 1.45
CA GLY A 456 -20.47 -17.90 2.28
C GLY A 456 -19.72 -19.24 2.25
N GLN A 457 -18.90 -19.50 1.22
CA GLN A 457 -18.12 -20.75 1.10
C GLN A 457 -16.90 -20.76 2.03
N HIS A 458 -16.42 -19.57 2.42
CA HIS A 458 -15.18 -19.36 3.18
C HIS A 458 -15.40 -18.74 4.57
N ALA A 459 -16.61 -18.25 4.84
CA ALA A 459 -16.91 -17.44 6.03
C ALA A 459 -16.52 -18.10 7.35
N CYS A 460 -16.82 -19.39 7.56
CA CYS A 460 -16.45 -20.11 8.77
C CYS A 460 -14.92 -20.20 8.97
N ALA A 461 -14.18 -20.56 7.92
CA ALA A 461 -12.73 -20.72 7.99
C ALA A 461 -12.02 -19.38 8.24
N VAL A 462 -12.47 -18.32 7.56
CA VAL A 462 -11.98 -16.96 7.77
C VAL A 462 -12.31 -16.47 9.18
N ALA A 463 -13.54 -16.69 9.66
CA ALA A 463 -13.96 -16.34 11.03
C ALA A 463 -13.12 -17.06 12.10
N ASP A 464 -12.90 -18.36 11.95
CA ASP A 464 -12.02 -19.15 12.82
C ASP A 464 -10.56 -18.64 12.79
N ALA A 465 -10.07 -18.22 11.62
CA ALA A 465 -8.72 -17.69 11.46
C ALA A 465 -8.52 -16.34 12.15
N ILE A 466 -9.55 -15.51 12.28
CA ILE A 466 -9.52 -14.19 12.96
C ILE A 466 -10.04 -14.23 14.39
N GLY A 467 -10.57 -15.38 14.86
CA GLY A 467 -11.13 -15.53 16.20
C GLY A 467 -12.52 -14.92 16.38
N CYS A 468 -13.27 -14.76 15.28
CA CYS A 468 -14.65 -14.28 15.30
C CYS A 468 -15.61 -15.48 15.43
N GLY A 469 -16.56 -15.40 16.37
CA GLY A 469 -17.50 -16.49 16.66
C GLY A 469 -18.89 -16.32 16.05
N ASP A 470 -19.16 -15.21 15.35
CA ASP A 470 -20.48 -14.82 14.87
C ASP A 470 -20.41 -14.33 13.42
N VAL A 471 -21.15 -14.97 12.52
CA VAL A 471 -21.15 -14.69 11.09
C VAL A 471 -22.59 -14.44 10.62
N LEU A 472 -22.80 -13.39 9.83
CA LEU A 472 -24.10 -13.02 9.27
C LEU A 472 -24.10 -13.16 7.75
N ILE A 473 -25.06 -13.89 7.19
CA ILE A 473 -25.25 -14.07 5.74
C ILE A 473 -26.69 -13.68 5.35
N HIS A 474 -26.85 -12.47 4.84
CA HIS A 474 -28.15 -11.89 4.47
C HIS A 474 -28.82 -12.67 3.30
N PRO A 475 -30.16 -12.66 3.14
CA PRO A 475 -30.84 -13.30 1.99
C PRO A 475 -30.38 -12.79 0.63
N LEU A 476 -29.96 -11.53 0.59
CA LEU A 476 -29.43 -10.90 -0.61
C LEU A 476 -27.90 -10.84 -0.61
N ALA A 477 -27.20 -11.80 0.04
CA ALA A 477 -25.73 -11.80 0.13
C ALA A 477 -25.04 -11.67 -1.25
N GLY A 478 -25.55 -12.35 -2.28
CA GLY A 478 -25.03 -12.24 -3.65
C GLY A 478 -25.37 -10.93 -4.39
N LEU A 479 -26.11 -10.03 -3.74
CA LEU A 479 -26.61 -8.73 -4.25
C LEU A 479 -26.45 -7.62 -3.19
N LEU A 480 -25.62 -7.83 -2.16
CA LEU A 480 -25.63 -6.99 -0.95
C LEU A 480 -25.18 -5.56 -1.24
N SER A 481 -24.31 -5.36 -2.24
CA SER A 481 -23.90 -4.03 -2.69
C SER A 481 -25.06 -3.21 -3.22
N ALA A 482 -25.93 -3.79 -4.06
CA ALA A 482 -27.16 -3.14 -4.52
C ALA A 482 -28.14 -2.87 -3.37
N TRP A 483 -28.22 -3.78 -2.39
CA TRP A 483 -28.99 -3.57 -1.17
C TRP A 483 -28.44 -2.42 -0.32
N GLY A 484 -27.12 -2.33 -0.18
CA GLY A 484 -26.43 -1.25 0.53
C GLY A 484 -26.62 0.11 -0.13
N ILE A 485 -26.63 0.16 -1.47
CA ILE A 485 -26.99 1.37 -2.24
C ILE A 485 -28.41 1.85 -1.87
N ALA A 486 -29.34 0.93 -1.59
CA ALA A 486 -30.69 1.29 -1.13
C ALA A 486 -30.74 1.89 0.28
N HIS A 487 -29.72 1.60 1.10
CA HIS A 487 -29.57 2.08 2.48
C HIS A 487 -28.68 3.33 2.58
N ALA A 488 -27.96 3.66 1.50
CA ALA A 488 -27.03 4.78 1.48
C ALA A 488 -27.76 6.13 1.59
N PRO A 489 -27.37 7.01 2.52
CA PRO A 489 -27.93 8.35 2.62
C PRO A 489 -27.47 9.21 1.43
N ALA A 490 -28.23 10.27 1.11
CA ALA A 490 -27.70 11.33 0.25
C ALA A 490 -26.72 12.17 1.08
N THR A 491 -25.49 12.34 0.60
CA THR A 491 -24.41 12.93 1.39
C THR A 491 -23.64 13.96 0.57
N ALA A 492 -23.28 15.08 1.19
CA ALA A 492 -22.30 16.02 0.66
C ALA A 492 -21.20 16.22 1.71
N VAL A 493 -19.94 16.18 1.26
CA VAL A 493 -18.76 16.33 2.11
C VAL A 493 -17.90 17.44 1.55
N ALA A 494 -17.51 18.38 2.41
CA ALA A 494 -16.54 19.40 2.10
C ALA A 494 -15.44 19.41 3.17
N GLN A 495 -14.19 19.59 2.75
CA GLN A 495 -13.03 19.65 3.62
C GLN A 495 -12.12 20.81 3.22
N ARG A 496 -11.39 21.35 4.18
CA ARG A 496 -10.40 22.41 3.96
C ARG A 496 -9.24 22.30 4.95
N SER A 497 -8.01 22.50 4.46
CA SER A 497 -6.83 22.64 5.30
C SER A 497 -6.85 23.95 6.11
N VAL A 498 -6.39 23.88 7.35
CA VAL A 498 -6.29 25.00 8.29
C VAL A 498 -4.82 25.26 8.65
N GLU A 499 -4.06 24.22 9.02
CA GLU A 499 -2.63 24.28 9.39
C GLU A 499 -2.29 25.43 10.36
N ARG A 500 -3.02 25.51 11.48
CA ARG A 500 -2.81 26.48 12.56
C ARG A 500 -2.87 25.81 13.93
N THR A 501 -2.20 26.38 14.93
CA THR A 501 -2.33 25.91 16.32
C THR A 501 -3.79 26.02 16.78
N LEU A 502 -4.18 25.16 17.72
CA LEU A 502 -5.56 25.08 18.20
C LEU A 502 -6.10 26.44 18.67
N ASP A 503 -5.26 27.25 19.30
CA ASP A 503 -5.61 28.59 19.80
C ASP A 503 -5.80 29.63 18.69
N GLU A 504 -5.20 29.43 17.52
CA GLU A 504 -5.24 30.34 16.37
C GLU A 504 -6.22 29.88 15.27
N ALA A 505 -6.69 28.63 15.33
CA ALA A 505 -7.49 28.02 14.29
C ALA A 505 -8.91 28.62 14.24
N PRO A 506 -9.37 29.12 13.08
CA PRO A 506 -10.72 29.69 12.92
C PRO A 506 -11.79 28.60 12.75
N ILE A 507 -11.90 27.69 13.72
CA ILE A 507 -12.71 26.45 13.63
C ILE A 507 -14.17 26.75 13.28
N ASP A 508 -14.82 27.68 14.00
CA ASP A 508 -16.23 28.01 13.79
C ASP A 508 -16.48 28.62 12.41
N ALA A 509 -15.67 29.61 12.02
CA ALA A 509 -15.81 30.27 10.72
C ALA A 509 -15.58 29.30 9.56
N VAL A 510 -14.61 28.37 9.72
CA VAL A 510 -14.34 27.35 8.71
C VAL A 510 -15.50 26.35 8.62
N THR A 511 -15.99 25.89 9.77
CA THR A 511 -17.12 24.95 9.88
C THR A 511 -18.38 25.53 9.26
N ASP A 512 -18.72 26.78 9.58
CA ASP A 512 -19.91 27.46 9.08
C ASP A 512 -19.89 27.62 7.55
N ALA A 513 -18.73 27.95 6.99
CA ALA A 513 -18.58 28.07 5.54
C ALA A 513 -18.73 26.70 4.84
N LEU A 514 -18.12 25.65 5.39
CA LEU A 514 -18.26 24.29 4.87
C LEU A 514 -19.70 23.77 5.03
N ALA A 515 -20.36 24.06 6.15
CA ALA A 515 -21.75 23.68 6.40
C ALA A 515 -22.72 24.33 5.41
N ARG A 516 -22.53 25.62 5.09
CA ARG A 516 -23.31 26.31 4.04
C ARG A 516 -23.09 25.66 2.68
N GLN A 517 -21.84 25.31 2.36
CA GLN A 517 -21.49 24.63 1.12
C GLN A 517 -22.21 23.28 1.03
N VAL A 518 -22.02 22.36 1.98
CA VAL A 518 -22.61 21.00 1.88
C VAL A 518 -24.14 20.99 1.90
N ARG A 519 -24.78 21.92 2.62
CA ARG A 519 -26.25 22.06 2.61
C ARG A 519 -26.78 22.59 1.28
N ALA A 520 -26.09 23.56 0.68
CA ALA A 520 -26.40 24.02 -0.67
C ALA A 520 -26.15 22.90 -1.71
N GLU A 521 -25.18 22.02 -1.44
CA GLU A 521 -24.91 20.88 -2.30
C GLU A 521 -26.01 19.82 -2.24
N LEU A 522 -26.51 19.49 -1.04
CA LEU A 522 -27.67 18.61 -0.86
C LEU A 522 -29.02 19.25 -1.24
N GLN A 523 -29.05 20.56 -1.49
CA GLN A 523 -30.28 21.34 -1.65
C GLN A 523 -31.23 21.20 -0.44
N ASP A 524 -30.65 21.08 0.76
CA ASP A 524 -31.38 20.93 2.02
C ASP A 524 -30.75 21.84 3.09
N PRO A 525 -31.33 23.03 3.34
CA PRO A 525 -30.79 23.97 4.32
C PRO A 525 -30.94 23.49 5.77
N ALA A 526 -31.78 22.48 6.02
CA ALA A 526 -32.02 21.91 7.34
C ALA A 526 -31.28 20.58 7.57
N ALA A 527 -30.51 20.10 6.58
CA ALA A 527 -29.78 18.85 6.70
C ALA A 527 -28.88 18.86 7.96
N PRO A 528 -28.94 17.78 8.78
CA PRO A 528 -28.04 17.61 9.90
C PRO A 528 -26.60 17.56 9.38
N ILE A 529 -25.69 18.12 10.16
CA ILE A 529 -24.27 18.12 9.84
C ILE A 529 -23.49 17.32 10.89
N ALA A 530 -22.46 16.62 10.42
CA ALA A 530 -21.40 16.07 11.24
C ALA A 530 -20.10 16.83 10.95
N VAL A 531 -19.38 17.20 12.00
CA VAL A 531 -18.12 17.96 11.89
C VAL A 531 -17.00 17.05 12.40
N THR A 532 -15.95 16.92 11.60
CA THR A 532 -14.72 16.24 12.00
C THR A 532 -13.58 17.24 11.94
N ILE A 533 -12.89 17.41 13.06
CA ILE A 533 -11.70 18.24 13.17
C ILE A 533 -10.50 17.29 13.18
N TRP A 534 -9.56 17.51 12.27
CA TRP A 534 -8.34 16.72 12.19
C TRP A 534 -7.26 17.47 12.97
N CYS A 535 -6.81 16.88 14.08
CA CYS A 535 -5.82 17.48 14.97
C CYS A 535 -4.53 16.66 14.97
N LYS A 536 -3.38 17.32 15.04
CA LYS A 536 -2.06 16.68 15.19
C LYS A 536 -1.21 17.47 16.17
N TYR A 537 -0.21 16.86 16.79
CA TYR A 537 0.80 17.65 17.49
C TYR A 537 1.64 18.43 16.46
N ALA A 538 2.11 19.63 16.81
CA ALA A 538 2.99 20.42 15.95
C ALA A 538 4.22 19.60 15.52
N GLY A 539 4.53 19.61 14.22
CA GLY A 539 5.58 18.78 13.63
C GLY A 539 5.18 17.33 13.32
N ALA A 540 3.96 16.90 13.65
CA ALA A 540 3.42 15.59 13.24
C ALA A 540 2.60 15.68 11.95
N ASP A 541 2.52 14.58 11.21
CA ASP A 541 1.83 14.48 9.89
C ASP A 541 0.62 13.54 9.85
N SER A 542 0.29 12.93 10.98
CA SER A 542 -0.85 12.00 11.07
C SER A 542 -1.90 12.62 11.97
N PRO A 543 -2.85 13.37 11.41
CA PRO A 543 -3.91 13.91 12.22
C PRO A 543 -4.85 12.81 12.69
N LEU A 544 -5.40 13.02 13.87
CA LEU A 544 -6.46 12.21 14.45
C LEU A 544 -7.76 12.98 14.34
N ALA A 545 -8.81 12.28 13.91
CA ALA A 545 -10.16 12.80 13.90
C ALA A 545 -10.67 13.00 15.32
N VAL A 546 -11.18 14.19 15.61
CA VAL A 546 -11.89 14.53 16.84
C VAL A 546 -13.21 15.23 16.53
N GLN A 547 -14.16 15.07 17.43
CA GLN A 547 -15.48 15.70 17.33
C GLN A 547 -15.42 17.13 17.87
N PRO A 548 -16.34 18.02 17.45
CA PRO A 548 -16.47 19.34 18.06
C PRO A 548 -16.83 19.21 19.56
N GLY A 549 -16.19 20.01 20.41
CA GLY A 549 -16.35 19.94 21.87
C GLY A 549 -15.03 20.14 22.59
N ASP A 550 -14.70 19.23 23.51
CA ASP A 550 -13.40 19.21 24.21
C ASP A 550 -12.32 18.57 23.31
N ILE A 551 -11.87 19.36 22.33
CA ILE A 551 -10.91 18.96 21.30
C ILE A 551 -9.63 18.38 21.92
N VAL A 552 -9.12 18.98 23.00
CA VAL A 552 -7.88 18.55 23.65
C VAL A 552 -8.06 17.15 24.24
N ARG A 553 -9.09 16.95 25.07
CA ARG A 553 -9.33 15.66 25.72
C ARG A 553 -9.60 14.56 24.71
N ASP A 554 -10.41 14.83 23.69
CA ASP A 554 -10.76 13.83 22.69
C ASP A 554 -9.55 13.49 21.79
N PHE A 555 -8.72 14.48 21.45
CA PHE A 555 -7.44 14.28 20.76
C PHE A 555 -6.48 13.42 21.59
N GLU A 556 -6.28 13.75 22.86
CA GLU A 556 -5.41 12.99 23.77
C GLU A 556 -5.90 11.55 23.95
N ALA A 557 -7.21 11.34 24.12
CA ALA A 557 -7.78 10.00 24.21
C ALA A 557 -7.54 9.19 22.93
N ALA A 558 -7.77 9.80 21.76
CA ALA A 558 -7.50 9.17 20.47
C ALA A 558 -6.00 8.88 20.30
N HIS A 559 -5.12 9.80 20.70
CA HIS A 559 -3.67 9.68 20.62
C HIS A 559 -3.15 8.55 21.50
N ARG A 560 -3.60 8.48 22.76
CA ARG A 560 -3.21 7.39 23.68
C ARG A 560 -3.69 6.03 23.19
N ARG A 561 -4.91 5.94 22.64
CA ARG A 561 -5.43 4.69 22.06
C ARG A 561 -4.64 4.25 20.83
N ARG A 562 -4.26 5.19 19.96
CA ARG A 562 -3.57 4.90 18.70
C ARG A 562 -2.08 4.62 18.89
N PHE A 563 -1.41 5.38 19.76
CA PHE A 563 0.05 5.40 19.88
C PHE A 563 0.57 4.97 21.25
N GLY A 564 -0.29 4.84 22.28
CA GLY A 564 0.08 4.38 23.61
C GLY A 564 0.64 5.45 24.57
N PHE A 565 0.86 6.69 24.10
CA PHE A 565 1.42 7.79 24.90
C PHE A 565 0.80 9.17 24.55
N LEU A 566 1.20 10.21 25.27
CA LEU A 566 0.87 11.63 25.02
C LEU A 566 2.14 12.48 24.97
N THR A 567 2.06 13.67 24.37
CA THR A 567 3.13 14.69 24.37
C THR A 567 2.60 16.05 24.80
N PRO A 568 2.31 16.26 26.10
CA PRO A 568 1.61 17.46 26.58
C PRO A 568 2.37 18.77 26.33
N SER A 569 3.69 18.71 26.13
CA SER A 569 4.53 19.89 25.88
C SER A 569 4.52 20.39 24.43
N VAL A 570 3.91 19.63 23.50
CA VAL A 570 3.86 19.99 22.08
C VAL A 570 2.47 20.59 21.77
N PRO A 571 2.38 21.77 21.12
CA PRO A 571 1.09 22.36 20.76
C PRO A 571 0.26 21.45 19.84
N ILE A 572 -1.07 21.50 19.97
CA ILE A 572 -1.99 20.84 19.03
C ILE A 572 -2.22 21.80 17.85
N VAL A 573 -2.16 21.27 16.64
CA VAL A 573 -2.42 21.93 15.35
C VAL A 573 -3.71 21.36 14.76
N VAL A 574 -4.62 22.23 14.34
CA VAL A 574 -5.75 21.89 13.48
C VAL A 574 -5.22 21.78 12.06
N ASP A 575 -5.13 20.55 11.57
CA ASP A 575 -4.69 20.19 10.22
C ASP A 575 -5.73 20.60 9.19
N SER A 576 -6.95 20.08 9.35
CA SER A 576 -8.06 20.30 8.45
C SER A 576 -9.39 20.12 9.17
N ILE A 577 -10.46 20.67 8.57
CA ILE A 577 -11.83 20.51 9.06
C ILE A 577 -12.66 19.94 7.92
N ALA A 578 -13.42 18.89 8.21
CA ALA A 578 -14.39 18.30 7.29
C ALA A 578 -15.80 18.47 7.86
N VAL A 579 -16.74 18.87 7.01
CA VAL A 579 -18.16 18.91 7.32
C VAL A 579 -18.89 18.01 6.35
N GLU A 580 -19.74 17.15 6.91
CA GLU A 580 -20.62 16.25 6.17
C GLU A 580 -22.06 16.66 6.46
N ALA A 581 -22.86 16.86 5.43
CA ALA A 581 -24.31 16.90 5.57
C ALA A 581 -24.90 15.61 5.00
N SER A 582 -25.91 15.07 5.65
CA SER A 582 -26.58 13.86 5.19
C SER A 582 -28.10 13.94 5.29
N ARG A 583 -28.79 13.33 4.33
CA ARG A 583 -30.24 13.10 4.34
C ARG A 583 -30.49 11.60 4.33
N ALA A 584 -31.17 11.12 5.37
CA ALA A 584 -31.42 9.69 5.57
C ALA A 584 -32.14 9.06 4.36
N ALA A 585 -31.74 7.84 4.02
CA ALA A 585 -32.45 7.02 3.05
C ALA A 585 -33.80 6.54 3.61
N THR A 586 -34.73 6.18 2.71
CA THR A 586 -35.92 5.41 3.06
C THR A 586 -35.78 4.00 2.46
N PRO A 587 -35.04 3.11 3.12
CA PRO A 587 -34.70 1.82 2.54
C PRO A 587 -35.93 0.91 2.42
N PRO A 588 -35.92 -0.01 1.44
CA PRO A 588 -36.92 -1.07 1.37
C PRO A 588 -36.77 -2.05 2.56
N ARG A 589 -37.84 -2.78 2.88
CA ARG A 589 -37.81 -3.87 3.87
C ARG A 589 -38.08 -5.19 3.20
N LEU A 590 -37.36 -6.24 3.60
CA LEU A 590 -37.70 -7.60 3.20
C LEU A 590 -38.92 -8.09 3.99
N PRO A 591 -39.87 -8.80 3.35
CA PRO A 591 -40.89 -9.52 4.10
C PRO A 591 -40.23 -10.68 4.88
N PRO A 592 -40.81 -11.12 6.01
CA PRO A 592 -40.35 -12.32 6.71
C PRO A 592 -40.33 -13.52 5.76
N PRO A 593 -39.37 -14.44 5.87
CA PRO A 593 -39.33 -15.62 5.01
C PRO A 593 -40.55 -16.50 5.30
N LEU A 594 -41.27 -16.82 4.24
CA LEU A 594 -42.29 -17.86 4.22
C LEU A 594 -41.73 -19.03 3.40
N PRO A 595 -41.75 -20.28 3.89
CA PRO A 595 -41.29 -21.42 3.10
C PRO A 595 -42.06 -21.48 1.79
N THR A 596 -41.35 -21.44 0.65
CA THR A 596 -41.98 -21.41 -0.69
C THR A 596 -41.86 -22.74 -1.42
N VAL A 597 -41.06 -23.66 -0.88
CA VAL A 597 -40.88 -25.03 -1.34
C VAL A 597 -40.93 -25.98 -0.13
N GLU A 598 -41.37 -27.22 -0.32
CA GLU A 598 -41.25 -28.23 0.74
C GLU A 598 -39.78 -28.53 1.01
N ALA A 599 -39.40 -28.61 2.29
CA ALA A 599 -38.04 -28.95 2.69
C ALA A 599 -37.73 -30.42 2.38
N ALA A 600 -37.10 -30.66 1.23
CA ALA A 600 -36.49 -31.95 0.95
C ALA A 600 -35.15 -32.04 1.71
N VAL A 601 -35.01 -33.04 2.58
CA VAL A 601 -33.72 -33.34 3.24
C VAL A 601 -32.84 -34.05 2.22
N GLU A 602 -32.05 -33.29 1.48
CA GLU A 602 -31.04 -33.82 0.57
C GLU A 602 -29.71 -34.00 1.30
N ARG A 603 -28.92 -35.01 0.91
CA ARG A 603 -27.57 -35.22 1.42
C ARG A 603 -26.56 -34.99 0.31
N ALA A 604 -25.46 -34.33 0.65
CA ALA A 604 -24.29 -34.16 -0.21
C ALA A 604 -23.09 -34.89 0.40
N THR A 605 -22.16 -35.33 -0.46
CA THR A 605 -20.85 -35.81 -0.01
C THR A 605 -19.89 -34.63 -0.05
N LEU A 606 -19.28 -34.35 1.10
CA LEU A 606 -18.20 -33.37 1.26
C LEU A 606 -16.90 -34.09 1.54
N VAL A 607 -15.78 -33.44 1.27
CA VAL A 607 -14.49 -33.86 1.83
C VAL A 607 -14.05 -32.82 2.86
N ILE A 608 -13.73 -33.29 4.06
CA ILE A 608 -13.26 -32.47 5.18
C ILE A 608 -12.13 -33.22 5.88
N ASP A 609 -10.97 -32.56 6.01
CA ASP A 609 -9.75 -33.12 6.58
C ASP A 609 -9.34 -34.44 5.88
N GLY A 610 -9.50 -34.48 4.56
CA GLY A 610 -9.22 -35.65 3.72
C GLY A 610 -10.23 -36.81 3.83
N GLU A 611 -11.28 -36.70 4.64
CA GLU A 611 -12.31 -37.73 4.79
C GLU A 611 -13.64 -37.37 4.10
N GLU A 612 -14.29 -38.35 3.48
CA GLU A 612 -15.64 -38.17 2.95
C GLU A 612 -16.68 -38.10 4.07
N VAL A 613 -17.39 -36.98 4.15
CA VAL A 613 -18.41 -36.72 5.16
C VAL A 613 -19.76 -36.49 4.49
N SER A 614 -20.79 -37.18 5.00
CA SER A 614 -22.16 -36.95 4.55
C SER A 614 -22.77 -35.72 5.23
N ALA A 615 -23.04 -34.67 4.45
CA ALA A 615 -23.55 -33.39 4.91
C ALA A 615 -25.00 -33.15 4.48
N LEU A 616 -25.71 -32.30 5.22
CA LEU A 616 -27.04 -31.82 4.80
C LEU A 616 -26.90 -30.83 3.65
N ARG A 617 -27.75 -30.94 2.63
CA ARG A 617 -27.93 -29.93 1.59
C ARG A 617 -29.34 -29.36 1.70
N VAL A 618 -29.43 -28.05 1.87
CA VAL A 618 -30.70 -27.37 2.07
C VAL A 618 -30.84 -26.19 1.11
N ASP A 619 -31.98 -26.12 0.43
CA ASP A 619 -32.36 -24.92 -0.33
C ASP A 619 -32.82 -23.84 0.66
N ARG A 620 -32.25 -22.63 0.57
CA ARG A 620 -32.62 -21.54 1.47
C ARG A 620 -34.12 -21.23 1.43
N ALA A 621 -34.77 -21.41 0.28
CA ALA A 621 -36.20 -21.16 0.10
C ALA A 621 -37.10 -22.12 0.90
N ALA A 622 -36.54 -23.23 1.40
CA ALA A 622 -37.23 -24.19 2.25
C ALA A 622 -37.18 -23.86 3.75
N LEU A 623 -36.35 -22.88 4.15
CA LEU A 623 -36.11 -22.56 5.55
C LEU A 623 -37.12 -21.56 6.10
N ALA A 624 -37.60 -21.81 7.32
CA ALA A 624 -38.45 -20.92 8.10
C ALA A 624 -37.62 -20.13 9.13
N VAL A 625 -38.20 -19.04 9.64
CA VAL A 625 -37.65 -18.31 10.80
C VAL A 625 -37.44 -19.30 11.96
N ASP A 626 -36.32 -19.14 12.67
CA ASP A 626 -35.87 -19.97 13.79
C ASP A 626 -35.41 -21.40 13.44
N ASP A 627 -35.40 -21.81 12.17
CA ASP A 627 -34.76 -23.06 11.77
C ASP A 627 -33.28 -23.06 12.13
N VAL A 628 -32.79 -24.23 12.57
CA VAL A 628 -31.41 -24.43 13.03
C VAL A 628 -30.75 -25.57 12.26
N ILE A 629 -29.56 -25.30 11.72
CA ILE A 629 -28.77 -26.26 10.93
C ILE A 629 -27.37 -26.35 11.54
N SER A 630 -27.00 -27.54 12.03
CA SER A 630 -25.64 -27.81 12.50
C SER A 630 -24.76 -28.25 11.33
N GLY A 631 -23.52 -27.77 11.31
CA GLY A 631 -22.52 -28.23 10.34
C GLY A 631 -22.06 -29.68 10.61
N PRO A 632 -21.52 -30.38 9.59
CA PRO A 632 -21.30 -29.91 8.23
C PRO A 632 -22.58 -29.86 7.38
N ALA A 633 -22.82 -28.72 6.72
CA ALA A 633 -23.97 -28.52 5.84
C ALA A 633 -23.69 -27.51 4.71
N ILE A 634 -24.41 -27.65 3.59
CA ILE A 634 -24.43 -26.69 2.48
C ILE A 634 -25.81 -26.08 2.39
N ILE A 635 -25.88 -24.75 2.36
CA ILE A 635 -27.12 -24.00 2.12
C ILE A 635 -26.98 -23.31 0.77
N THR A 636 -27.83 -23.68 -0.19
CA THR A 636 -27.82 -23.11 -1.55
C THR A 636 -28.89 -22.03 -1.69
N ASP A 637 -28.51 -20.93 -2.33
CA ASP A 637 -29.36 -19.79 -2.68
C ASP A 637 -29.29 -19.56 -4.19
N ALA A 638 -30.21 -18.77 -4.74
CA ALA A 638 -30.26 -18.45 -6.18
C ALA A 638 -29.00 -17.75 -6.70
N GLY A 639 -28.22 -17.10 -5.82
CA GLY A 639 -27.01 -16.36 -6.18
C GLY A 639 -25.77 -16.65 -5.35
N ALA A 640 -25.80 -17.60 -4.40
CA ALA A 640 -24.67 -17.90 -3.52
C ALA A 640 -24.79 -19.30 -2.88
N THR A 641 -23.66 -19.83 -2.40
CA THR A 641 -23.61 -21.06 -1.61
C THR A 641 -22.91 -20.78 -0.28
N SER A 642 -23.51 -21.23 0.82
CA SER A 642 -22.95 -21.10 2.17
C SER A 642 -22.55 -22.46 2.72
N PHE A 643 -21.32 -22.58 3.21
CA PHE A 643 -20.82 -23.78 3.87
C PHE A 643 -20.82 -23.58 5.39
N VAL A 644 -21.62 -24.37 6.09
CA VAL A 644 -21.63 -24.42 7.56
C VAL A 644 -20.64 -25.50 7.98
N ALA A 645 -19.45 -25.09 8.40
CA ALA A 645 -18.37 -26.01 8.77
C ALA A 645 -18.69 -26.82 10.06
N PRO A 646 -18.04 -27.97 10.29
CA PRO A 646 -18.14 -28.69 11.56
C PRO A 646 -17.93 -27.79 12.78
N GLY A 647 -18.74 -27.98 13.82
CA GLY A 647 -18.71 -27.15 15.03
C GLY A 647 -19.31 -25.73 14.86
N TRP A 648 -19.84 -25.40 13.70
CA TRP A 648 -20.67 -24.21 13.48
C TRP A 648 -22.15 -24.57 13.42
N ARG A 649 -23.01 -23.60 13.76
CA ARG A 649 -24.47 -23.74 13.70
C ARG A 649 -25.09 -22.51 13.07
N ALA A 650 -25.90 -22.69 12.04
CA ALA A 650 -26.70 -21.64 11.42
C ALA A 650 -28.10 -21.58 12.05
N ARG A 651 -28.61 -20.36 12.30
CA ARG A 651 -30.00 -20.07 12.64
C ARG A 651 -30.58 -19.06 11.65
N VAL A 652 -31.84 -19.23 11.27
CA VAL A 652 -32.57 -18.26 10.43
C VAL A 652 -33.20 -17.18 11.30
N GLU A 653 -32.77 -15.93 11.09
CA GLU A 653 -33.28 -14.74 11.78
C GLU A 653 -34.59 -14.22 11.16
N PRO A 654 -35.34 -13.32 11.82
CA PRO A 654 -36.67 -12.87 11.37
C PRO A 654 -36.73 -12.24 9.97
N ASP A 655 -35.63 -11.65 9.51
CA ASP A 655 -35.51 -11.08 8.15
C ASP A 655 -34.97 -12.09 7.12
N GLY A 656 -34.75 -13.34 7.54
CA GLY A 656 -34.20 -14.44 6.74
C GLY A 656 -32.68 -14.53 6.74
N THR A 657 -31.96 -13.64 7.44
CA THR A 657 -30.50 -13.71 7.59
C THR A 657 -30.08 -15.03 8.26
N LEU A 658 -29.03 -15.65 7.76
CA LEU A 658 -28.42 -16.81 8.42
C LEU A 658 -27.38 -16.30 9.40
N ARG A 659 -27.60 -16.54 10.69
CA ARG A 659 -26.63 -16.28 11.74
C ARG A 659 -25.89 -17.57 12.09
N LEU A 660 -24.61 -17.62 11.77
CA LEU A 660 -23.73 -18.75 12.04
C LEU A 660 -22.94 -18.45 13.32
N THR A 661 -23.03 -19.36 14.29
CA THR A 661 -22.33 -19.26 15.57
C THR A 661 -21.40 -20.44 15.78
N ARG A 662 -20.20 -20.17 16.30
CA ARG A 662 -19.26 -21.22 16.69
C ARG A 662 -19.70 -21.85 18.02
N VAL A 663 -20.04 -23.14 18.00
CA VAL A 663 -20.61 -23.85 19.17
C VAL A 663 -19.66 -24.84 19.86
N GLU A 664 -18.53 -25.18 19.23
CA GLU A 664 -17.47 -26.01 19.83
C GLU A 664 -16.15 -25.24 19.87
N ALA A 665 -15.21 -25.64 20.73
CA ALA A 665 -13.89 -25.05 20.74
C ALA A 665 -13.10 -25.46 19.48
N ARG A 666 -12.28 -24.56 18.95
CA ARG A 666 -11.39 -24.85 17.82
C ARG A 666 -10.34 -25.90 18.21
N ILE A 667 -10.22 -26.96 17.41
CA ILE A 667 -9.08 -27.86 17.47
C ILE A 667 -7.99 -27.25 16.59
N VAL A 668 -6.86 -26.83 17.18
CA VAL A 668 -5.70 -26.36 16.41
C VAL A 668 -4.74 -27.53 16.22
N SER A 669 -4.42 -27.85 14.96
CA SER A 669 -3.37 -28.82 14.66
C SER A 669 -2.01 -28.29 15.14
N ARG A 670 -1.41 -29.00 16.10
CA ARG A 670 -0.09 -28.69 16.67
C ARG A 670 1.04 -29.43 15.96
N ASP A 671 0.78 -29.99 14.78
CA ASP A 671 1.78 -30.78 14.07
C ASP A 671 3.00 -29.92 13.68
N ALA A 672 4.20 -30.45 13.88
CA ALA A 672 5.47 -29.81 13.59
C ALA A 672 6.12 -30.34 12.29
N SER A 673 5.50 -31.34 11.66
CA SER A 673 5.95 -31.93 10.39
C SER A 673 5.97 -30.87 9.27
N PHE A 674 6.85 -31.07 8.28
CA PHE A 674 6.96 -30.18 7.13
C PHE A 674 5.70 -30.30 6.26
N ASP A 675 5.01 -29.20 6.08
CA ASP A 675 3.87 -29.07 5.18
C ASP A 675 4.02 -27.80 4.32
N PRO A 676 4.01 -27.91 2.98
CA PRO A 676 4.19 -26.77 2.09
C PRO A 676 3.15 -25.66 2.25
N ALA A 677 1.89 -26.00 2.55
CA ALA A 677 0.85 -24.99 2.78
C ALA A 677 1.10 -24.27 4.11
N ARG A 678 1.42 -25.02 5.17
CA ARG A 678 1.76 -24.42 6.48
C ARG A 678 3.03 -23.57 6.42
N LEU A 679 4.00 -23.92 5.57
CA LEU A 679 5.21 -23.13 5.38
C LEU A 679 4.85 -21.71 4.93
N GLU A 680 3.98 -21.61 3.93
CA GLU A 680 3.48 -20.32 3.43
C GLU A 680 2.65 -19.58 4.49
N LEU A 681 1.81 -20.29 5.25
CA LEU A 681 1.03 -19.70 6.34
C LEU A 681 1.93 -19.06 7.41
N PHE A 682 2.98 -19.76 7.85
CA PHE A 682 3.93 -19.21 8.82
C PHE A 682 4.74 -18.04 8.24
N ASN A 683 5.16 -18.13 6.98
CA ASN A 683 5.82 -17.01 6.29
C ASN A 683 4.96 -15.74 6.33
N LYS A 684 3.70 -15.83 5.90
CA LYS A 684 2.75 -14.71 5.92
C LYS A 684 2.46 -14.22 7.33
N ALA A 685 2.36 -15.13 8.31
CA ALA A 685 2.15 -14.76 9.71
C ALA A 685 3.33 -13.95 10.30
N PHE A 686 4.57 -14.40 10.10
CA PHE A 686 5.74 -13.66 10.60
C PHE A 686 5.93 -12.31 9.90
N MET A 687 5.69 -12.25 8.58
CA MET A 687 5.71 -11.00 7.82
C MET A 687 4.65 -10.02 8.33
N ALA A 688 3.42 -10.49 8.58
CA ALA A 688 2.34 -9.66 9.12
C ALA A 688 2.69 -9.04 10.48
N VAL A 689 3.40 -9.77 11.35
CA VAL A 689 3.89 -9.21 12.63
C VAL A 689 4.93 -8.12 12.40
N ALA A 690 5.91 -8.32 11.50
CA ALA A 690 6.91 -7.31 11.18
C ALA A 690 6.28 -6.04 10.54
N GLU A 691 5.26 -6.21 9.70
CA GLU A 691 4.50 -5.10 9.11
C GLU A 691 3.66 -4.35 10.16
N GLU A 692 3.05 -5.07 11.12
CA GLU A 692 2.32 -4.47 12.27
C GLU A 692 3.26 -3.56 13.08
N MET A 693 4.48 -4.03 13.36
CA MET A 693 5.51 -3.22 14.01
C MET A 693 5.86 -1.97 13.20
N GLY A 694 6.05 -2.12 11.88
CA GLY A 694 6.38 -1.01 11.00
C GLY A 694 5.29 0.06 10.93
N GLU A 695 4.03 -0.36 10.86
CA GLU A 695 2.88 0.56 10.92
C GLU A 695 2.83 1.28 12.27
N SER A 696 3.06 0.57 13.38
CA SER A 696 3.14 1.16 14.72
C SER A 696 4.26 2.21 14.82
N LEU A 697 5.46 1.91 14.30
CA LEU A 697 6.59 2.83 14.26
C LEU A 697 6.26 4.07 13.43
N ARG A 698 5.80 3.89 12.19
CA ARG A 698 5.44 5.00 11.29
C ARG A 698 4.40 5.92 11.92
N ALA A 699 3.41 5.33 12.57
CA ALA A 699 2.30 6.08 13.13
C ALA A 699 2.77 6.93 14.35
N SER A 700 3.66 6.39 15.17
CA SER A 700 4.12 7.01 16.43
C SER A 700 5.39 7.87 16.32
N ALA A 701 6.17 7.74 15.24
CA ALA A 701 7.39 8.52 15.04
C ALA A 701 7.15 10.04 14.93
N ARG A 702 8.15 10.82 15.34
CA ARG A 702 8.16 12.29 15.30
C ARG A 702 8.92 12.84 14.10
N SER A 703 10.02 12.21 13.67
CA SER A 703 10.80 12.70 12.53
C SER A 703 10.11 12.43 11.19
N THR A 704 10.30 13.36 10.24
CA THR A 704 9.87 13.22 8.85
C THR A 704 10.52 12.00 8.18
N ASN A 705 11.75 11.64 8.58
CA ASN A 705 12.53 10.53 8.04
C ASN A 705 11.84 9.17 8.26
N ILE A 706 11.44 8.87 9.50
CA ILE A 706 10.75 7.61 9.81
C ILE A 706 9.30 7.68 9.31
N LYS A 707 8.60 8.79 9.57
CA LYS A 707 7.16 8.89 9.37
C LYS A 707 6.73 9.01 7.90
N GLU A 708 7.34 9.92 7.15
CA GLU A 708 6.94 10.25 5.78
C GLU A 708 7.83 9.54 4.76
N ARG A 709 9.14 9.54 5.02
CA ARG A 709 10.13 8.99 4.09
C ARG A 709 10.27 7.47 4.20
N LEU A 710 9.71 6.87 5.25
CA LEU A 710 9.73 5.43 5.55
C LEU A 710 11.15 4.88 5.71
N ASP A 711 12.05 5.67 6.28
CA ASP A 711 13.44 5.29 6.51
C ASP A 711 13.59 4.48 7.80
N TYR A 712 12.98 3.30 7.83
CA TYR A 712 12.99 2.37 8.96
C TYR A 712 12.81 0.92 8.53
N SER A 713 13.09 -0.04 9.41
CA SER A 713 12.74 -1.45 9.22
C SER A 713 12.44 -2.13 10.56
N CYS A 714 11.52 -3.09 10.52
CA CYS A 714 11.10 -3.88 11.67
C CYS A 714 11.30 -5.36 11.37
N ALA A 715 11.84 -6.10 12.32
CA ALA A 715 12.24 -7.48 12.10
C ALA A 715 12.07 -8.36 13.34
N LEU A 716 11.87 -9.66 13.07
CA LEU A 716 11.74 -10.73 14.06
C LEU A 716 12.99 -11.61 14.03
N PHE A 717 13.42 -12.07 15.20
CA PHE A 717 14.62 -12.88 15.36
C PHE A 717 14.37 -14.09 16.24
N ASP A 718 15.06 -15.19 15.94
CA ASP A 718 15.05 -16.39 16.78
C ASP A 718 15.83 -16.16 18.09
N ARG A 719 15.83 -17.16 18.98
CA ARG A 719 16.57 -17.11 20.26
C ARG A 719 18.07 -16.84 20.13
N ASP A 720 18.66 -17.10 18.96
CA ASP A 720 20.08 -16.89 18.69
C ASP A 720 20.34 -15.52 18.01
N GLY A 721 19.29 -14.70 17.84
CA GLY A 721 19.38 -13.42 17.13
C GLY A 721 19.52 -13.58 15.62
N ARG A 722 19.09 -14.69 15.03
CA ARG A 722 19.06 -14.86 13.57
C ARG A 722 17.74 -14.35 13.01
N LEU A 723 17.80 -13.69 11.85
CA LEU A 723 16.63 -13.09 11.22
C LEU A 723 15.60 -14.16 10.82
N ILE A 724 14.34 -13.98 11.22
CA ILE A 724 13.18 -14.81 10.83
C ILE A 724 12.41 -14.14 9.69
N ALA A 725 12.05 -12.86 9.89
CA ALA A 725 11.26 -12.07 8.94
C ALA A 725 11.57 -10.57 9.12
N ASN A 726 11.44 -9.79 8.05
CA ASN A 726 11.68 -8.34 8.03
C ASN A 726 10.67 -7.68 7.10
N ALA A 727 9.99 -6.63 7.55
CA ALA A 727 9.17 -5.78 6.69
C ALA A 727 10.09 -4.84 5.87
N PRO A 728 10.25 -5.06 4.56
CA PRO A 728 11.28 -4.38 3.80
C PRO A 728 10.79 -2.98 3.39
N HIS A 729 11.48 -1.95 3.88
CA HIS A 729 11.32 -0.57 3.38
C HIS A 729 12.63 -0.03 2.81
N ILE A 730 13.76 -0.34 3.46
CA ILE A 730 15.10 0.14 3.06
C ILE A 730 16.05 -1.07 2.95
N PRO A 731 16.58 -1.37 1.75
CA PRO A 731 17.41 -2.57 1.56
C PRO A 731 18.69 -2.63 2.39
N VAL A 732 19.30 -1.50 2.77
CA VAL A 732 20.52 -1.52 3.60
C VAL A 732 20.29 -2.05 5.03
N HIS A 733 19.05 -2.03 5.50
CA HIS A 733 18.69 -2.66 6.77
C HIS A 733 18.60 -4.18 6.66
N LEU A 734 18.41 -4.72 5.44
CA LEU A 734 18.37 -6.16 5.19
C LEU A 734 19.74 -6.76 5.52
N GLY A 735 19.77 -7.84 6.29
CA GLY A 735 21.02 -8.54 6.62
C GLY A 735 21.93 -7.86 7.66
N SER A 736 21.83 -6.53 7.88
CA SER A 736 22.65 -5.82 8.87
C SER A 736 22.05 -5.84 10.28
N MET A 737 20.72 -5.90 10.43
CA MET A 737 20.07 -5.91 11.75
C MET A 737 20.40 -7.16 12.59
N GLY A 738 20.63 -8.32 11.97
CA GLY A 738 20.98 -9.55 12.71
C GLY A 738 22.29 -9.42 13.49
N ASP A 739 23.30 -8.77 12.91
CA ASP A 739 24.57 -8.51 13.59
C ASP A 739 24.40 -7.53 14.76
N ALA A 740 23.58 -6.47 14.57
CA ALA A 740 23.28 -5.50 15.62
C ALA A 740 22.52 -6.14 16.80
N VAL A 741 21.54 -7.01 16.53
CA VAL A 741 20.81 -7.75 17.57
C VAL A 741 21.77 -8.66 18.33
N ARG A 742 22.54 -9.51 17.64
CA ARG A 742 23.51 -10.42 18.28
C ARG A 742 24.55 -9.67 19.11
N ALA A 743 24.96 -8.46 18.70
CA ALA A 743 25.92 -7.65 19.44
C ALA A 743 25.43 -7.17 20.81
N VAL A 744 24.11 -7.15 21.04
CA VAL A 744 23.51 -6.70 22.32
C VAL A 744 22.89 -7.83 23.12
N LEU A 745 22.92 -9.08 22.68
CA LEU A 745 22.40 -10.22 23.45
C LEU A 745 23.37 -10.66 24.56
N PRO A 746 22.88 -11.32 25.64
CA PRO A 746 21.47 -11.57 25.98
C PRO A 746 20.77 -10.35 26.63
N LEU A 747 19.43 -10.36 26.63
CA LEU A 747 18.58 -9.33 27.26
C LEU A 747 17.67 -9.95 28.33
N SER A 748 17.45 -9.21 29.43
CA SER A 748 16.58 -9.63 30.53
C SER A 748 15.11 -9.28 30.29
N ARG A 749 14.18 -9.97 30.98
CA ARG A 749 12.75 -9.60 30.97
C ARG A 749 12.57 -8.14 31.39
N GLY A 750 11.79 -7.39 30.62
CA GLY A 750 11.55 -5.96 30.88
C GLY A 750 12.69 -5.03 30.46
N GLU A 751 13.77 -5.55 29.87
CA GLU A 751 14.87 -4.76 29.32
C GLU A 751 14.62 -4.44 27.84
N VAL A 752 14.82 -3.19 27.44
CA VAL A 752 14.88 -2.77 26.02
C VAL A 752 16.13 -1.95 25.81
N VAL A 753 16.90 -2.27 24.76
CA VAL A 753 18.20 -1.66 24.49
C VAL A 753 18.26 -1.03 23.11
N ALA A 754 19.06 0.04 22.98
CA ALA A 754 19.41 0.65 21.71
C ALA A 754 20.89 0.41 21.38
N THR A 755 21.19 0.31 20.08
CA THR A 755 22.55 0.27 19.55
C THR A 755 22.60 0.94 18.18
N ASN A 756 23.69 1.65 17.91
CA ASN A 756 24.00 2.21 16.59
C ASN A 756 25.48 2.05 16.22
N ASP A 757 26.25 1.26 16.98
CA ASP A 757 27.69 1.12 16.78
C ASP A 757 28.00 0.44 15.43
N PRO A 758 28.58 1.14 14.44
CA PRO A 758 28.82 0.61 13.11
C PRO A 758 29.83 -0.54 13.10
N TYR A 759 30.73 -0.57 14.09
CA TYR A 759 31.71 -1.65 14.23
C TYR A 759 31.11 -2.93 14.87
N ARG A 760 29.83 -2.90 15.25
CA ARG A 760 29.10 -4.00 15.89
C ARG A 760 27.73 -4.25 15.26
N GLY A 761 27.64 -4.15 13.94
CA GLY A 761 26.42 -4.47 13.17
C GLY A 761 25.52 -3.27 12.84
N GLY A 762 25.88 -2.07 13.30
CA GLY A 762 25.29 -0.83 12.77
C GLY A 762 25.68 -0.58 11.30
N THR A 763 24.91 0.26 10.62
CA THR A 763 25.15 0.73 9.24
C THR A 763 25.90 2.06 9.24
N HIS A 764 25.36 3.04 9.95
CA HIS A 764 25.99 4.31 10.34
C HIS A 764 25.32 4.84 11.62
N LEU A 765 25.79 5.94 12.19
CA LEU A 765 25.30 6.40 13.48
C LEU A 765 23.81 6.81 13.50
N PRO A 766 23.25 7.51 12.48
CA PRO A 766 21.83 7.89 12.50
C PRO A 766 20.85 6.71 12.52
N ASP A 767 21.28 5.51 12.10
CA ASP A 767 20.42 4.31 12.10
C ASP A 767 20.47 3.61 13.46
N ILE A 768 19.56 4.02 14.36
CA ILE A 768 19.49 3.45 15.71
C ILE A 768 18.61 2.21 15.69
N THR A 769 19.13 1.08 16.20
CA THR A 769 18.40 -0.19 16.35
C THR A 769 17.95 -0.38 17.80
N VAL A 770 16.65 -0.44 18.03
CA VAL A 770 16.04 -0.77 19.33
C VAL A 770 15.65 -2.24 19.34
N VAL A 771 16.07 -2.99 20.37
CA VAL A 771 15.90 -4.44 20.50
C VAL A 771 15.19 -4.77 21.81
N ALA A 772 14.15 -5.60 21.73
CA ALA A 772 13.41 -6.09 22.90
C ALA A 772 13.32 -7.63 22.89
N PRO A 773 13.46 -8.29 24.06
CA PRO A 773 13.24 -9.72 24.20
C PRO A 773 11.75 -10.06 24.29
N VAL A 774 11.37 -11.21 23.72
CA VAL A 774 10.01 -11.76 23.82
C VAL A 774 10.04 -13.01 24.67
N PHE A 775 9.35 -12.96 25.80
CA PHE A 775 9.19 -14.08 26.70
C PHE A 775 7.81 -14.71 26.55
N LEU A 776 7.74 -16.03 26.61
CA LEU A 776 6.48 -16.77 26.65
C LEU A 776 6.11 -17.11 28.10
N ASP A 777 4.82 -17.26 28.36
CA ASP A 777 4.31 -17.60 29.69
C ASP A 777 4.89 -18.95 30.11
N SER A 778 5.70 -18.95 31.18
CA SER A 778 6.50 -20.05 31.76
C SER A 778 8.01 -20.08 31.46
N GLU A 779 8.53 -19.25 30.55
CA GLU A 779 9.95 -19.29 30.19
C GLU A 779 10.82 -18.27 30.94
N SER A 780 11.98 -18.73 31.43
CA SER A 780 12.99 -17.92 32.10
C SER A 780 13.98 -17.24 31.14
N GLU A 781 14.05 -17.74 29.91
CA GLU A 781 14.89 -17.21 28.84
C GLU A 781 14.01 -16.63 27.72
N PRO A 782 14.50 -15.65 26.95
CA PRO A 782 13.76 -15.11 25.81
C PRO A 782 13.60 -16.17 24.71
N ALA A 783 12.36 -16.34 24.24
CA ALA A 783 12.03 -17.26 23.16
C ALA A 783 12.42 -16.69 21.78
N PHE A 784 12.27 -15.37 21.64
CA PHE A 784 12.51 -14.60 20.42
C PHE A 784 13.01 -13.20 20.77
N TYR A 785 13.47 -12.46 19.75
CA TYR A 785 13.70 -11.02 19.86
C TYR A 785 12.97 -10.29 18.73
N VAL A 786 12.64 -9.04 18.99
CA VAL A 786 12.07 -8.12 18.00
C VAL A 786 12.92 -6.86 17.97
N ALA A 787 13.13 -6.30 16.78
CA ALA A 787 13.89 -5.07 16.63
C ALA A 787 13.25 -4.10 15.64
N ALA A 788 13.43 -2.81 15.94
CA ALA A 788 13.05 -1.71 15.08
C ALA A 788 14.28 -0.82 14.85
N ARG A 789 14.68 -0.64 13.60
CA ARG A 789 15.73 0.31 13.20
C ARG A 789 15.09 1.50 12.50
N GLY A 790 15.47 2.72 12.87
CA GLY A 790 14.99 3.94 12.23
C GLY A 790 16.13 4.93 12.02
N HIS A 791 16.06 5.71 10.95
CA HIS A 791 17.01 6.77 10.65
C HIS A 791 16.61 8.07 11.36
N HIS A 792 17.38 8.46 12.38
CA HIS A 792 17.13 9.67 13.17
C HIS A 792 17.64 10.91 12.43
N ALA A 793 16.86 11.99 12.44
CA ALA A 793 17.18 13.18 11.65
C ALA A 793 18.43 13.94 12.14
N ASP A 794 18.68 13.98 13.45
CA ASP A 794 19.89 14.56 14.03
C ASP A 794 20.21 13.84 15.35
N ILE A 795 21.40 13.28 15.43
CA ILE A 795 21.97 12.61 16.61
C ILE A 795 23.26 13.30 17.06
N GLY A 796 23.46 14.56 16.64
CA GLY A 796 24.68 15.32 16.85
C GLY A 796 25.62 15.31 15.65
N GLY A 797 26.88 15.60 15.89
CA GLY A 797 27.91 15.69 14.84
C GLY A 797 28.15 17.11 14.32
N THR A 798 29.20 17.27 13.51
CA THR A 798 29.74 18.58 13.11
C THR A 798 28.83 19.36 12.14
N THR A 799 27.85 18.69 11.53
CA THR A 799 26.88 19.28 10.61
C THR A 799 25.44 18.99 11.04
N PRO A 800 24.48 19.89 10.75
CA PRO A 800 23.05 19.62 10.86
C PRO A 800 22.66 18.37 10.04
N GLY A 801 21.88 17.49 10.65
CA GLY A 801 21.41 16.27 9.97
C GLY A 801 22.30 15.03 10.15
N SER A 802 23.42 15.14 10.89
CA SER A 802 24.34 14.03 11.20
C SER A 802 24.94 13.31 9.97
N MET A 803 25.07 14.03 8.85
CA MET A 803 25.68 13.53 7.61
C MET A 803 26.82 14.45 7.13
N PRO A 804 27.90 14.62 7.92
CA PRO A 804 29.02 15.48 7.54
C PRO A 804 29.73 14.93 6.30
N ALA A 805 29.86 15.75 5.26
CA ALA A 805 30.55 15.36 4.03
C ALA A 805 32.07 15.24 4.19
N ASP A 806 32.62 15.83 5.25
CA ASP A 806 34.05 16.03 5.50
C ASP A 806 34.56 15.31 6.77
N SER A 807 33.78 14.38 7.34
CA SER A 807 34.23 13.61 8.52
C SER A 807 35.41 12.69 8.20
N THR A 808 36.34 12.63 9.14
CA THR A 808 37.52 11.76 9.15
C THR A 808 37.54 10.83 10.37
N SER A 809 36.79 11.17 11.42
CA SER A 809 36.57 10.36 12.62
C SER A 809 35.10 10.11 12.88
N ILE A 810 34.77 8.94 13.42
CA ILE A 810 33.39 8.58 13.84
C ILE A 810 32.79 9.56 14.87
N ASP A 811 33.63 10.19 15.70
CA ASP A 811 33.17 11.14 16.73
C ASP A 811 32.63 12.44 16.12
N GLU A 812 32.94 12.73 14.85
CA GLU A 812 32.44 13.90 14.11
C GLU A 812 31.03 13.65 13.54
N GLU A 813 30.58 12.39 13.50
CA GLU A 813 29.32 11.97 12.88
C GLU A 813 28.13 12.00 13.86
N GLY A 814 28.36 11.94 15.17
CA GLY A 814 27.33 12.08 16.19
C GLY A 814 27.43 11.09 17.35
N ALA A 815 26.32 10.90 18.06
CA ALA A 815 26.22 9.99 19.20
C ALA A 815 26.46 8.54 18.78
N ARG A 816 27.32 7.83 19.52
CA ARG A 816 27.61 6.41 19.32
C ARG A 816 27.43 5.64 20.62
N PHE A 817 26.66 4.57 20.59
CA PHE A 817 26.46 3.67 21.72
C PHE A 817 26.36 2.21 21.27
N GLY A 818 27.13 1.34 21.94
CA GLY A 818 27.11 -0.10 21.68
C GLY A 818 25.94 -0.83 22.34
N ARG A 819 25.56 -0.41 23.55
CA ARG A 819 24.39 -0.92 24.30
C ARG A 819 23.90 0.16 25.26
N LEU A 820 22.84 0.86 24.87
CA LEU A 820 22.15 1.85 25.69
C LEU A 820 20.86 1.24 26.24
N VAL A 821 20.70 1.13 27.56
CA VAL A 821 19.46 0.62 28.17
C VAL A 821 18.40 1.72 28.13
N LEU A 822 17.37 1.53 27.32
CA LEU A 822 16.25 2.48 27.20
C LEU A 822 15.12 2.16 28.17
N VAL A 823 14.86 0.88 28.45
CA VAL A 823 13.83 0.44 29.40
C VAL A 823 14.44 -0.58 30.35
N ARG A 824 14.11 -0.44 31.63
CA ARG A 824 14.43 -1.41 32.68
C ARG A 824 13.20 -1.62 33.54
N ASP A 825 12.79 -2.87 33.73
CA ASP A 825 11.61 -3.24 34.53
C ASP A 825 10.33 -2.48 34.13
N GLY A 826 10.20 -2.16 32.84
CA GLY A 826 9.06 -1.40 32.30
C GLY A 826 9.18 0.13 32.38
N GLU A 827 10.26 0.67 32.96
CA GLU A 827 10.47 2.11 33.11
C GLU A 827 11.45 2.66 32.06
N PHE A 828 11.04 3.72 31.35
CA PHE A 828 11.89 4.41 30.37
C PHE A 828 12.98 5.24 31.06
N GLN A 829 14.24 4.96 30.70
CA GLN A 829 15.44 5.56 31.26
C GLN A 829 15.75 6.91 30.60
N LEU A 830 14.86 7.89 30.79
CA LEU A 830 14.89 9.18 30.10
C LEU A 830 16.22 9.92 30.25
N ASP A 831 16.77 9.99 31.47
CA ASP A 831 17.99 10.75 31.72
C ASP A 831 19.21 10.13 31.03
N ALA A 832 19.34 8.80 31.06
CA ALA A 832 20.39 8.08 30.35
C ALA A 832 20.25 8.24 28.83
N ALA A 833 19.02 8.15 28.31
CA ALA A 833 18.75 8.36 26.89
C ALA A 833 19.10 9.80 26.45
N ARG A 834 18.80 10.82 27.26
CA ARG A 834 19.15 12.22 26.97
C ARG A 834 20.66 12.44 27.01
N ALA A 835 21.33 11.96 28.05
CA ALA A 835 22.78 12.09 28.21
C ALA A 835 23.54 11.51 27.02
N ALA A 836 23.06 10.40 26.43
CA ALA A 836 23.68 9.78 25.25
C ALA A 836 23.77 10.72 24.03
N PHE A 837 22.90 11.73 23.93
CA PHE A 837 22.90 12.70 22.83
C PHE A 837 23.38 14.10 23.23
N THR A 838 23.49 14.40 24.53
CA THR A 838 23.93 15.71 25.04
C THR A 838 25.38 15.72 25.52
N ASP A 839 25.87 14.60 26.05
CA ASP A 839 27.15 14.51 26.75
C ASP A 839 28.24 14.00 25.80
N ILE A 840 28.31 14.62 24.62
CA ILE A 840 29.22 14.28 23.51
C ILE A 840 29.85 15.55 22.93
N PRO A 841 30.96 15.46 22.18
CA PRO A 841 31.64 16.63 21.62
C PRO A 841 30.75 17.52 20.73
N TYR A 842 29.82 16.89 20.01
CA TYR A 842 28.87 17.57 19.12
C TYR A 842 27.44 17.11 19.43
N PRO A 843 26.76 17.74 20.40
CA PRO A 843 25.43 17.33 20.86
C PRO A 843 24.35 17.38 19.75
N ALA A 844 23.32 16.55 19.90
CA ALA A 844 22.15 16.59 19.04
C ALA A 844 21.38 17.91 19.18
N ARG A 845 20.89 18.43 18.06
CA ARG A 845 20.23 19.74 17.99
C ARG A 845 18.77 19.70 18.44
N ASP A 846 18.08 18.58 18.21
CA ASP A 846 16.69 18.34 18.62
C ASP A 846 16.54 17.01 19.38
N VAL A 847 17.09 16.97 20.60
CA VAL A 847 17.02 15.80 21.49
C VAL A 847 15.57 15.38 21.75
N ALA A 848 14.62 16.31 21.77
CA ALA A 848 13.21 16.00 22.03
C ALA A 848 12.60 15.14 20.91
N GLN A 849 12.95 15.42 19.65
CA GLN A 849 12.57 14.60 18.51
C GLN A 849 13.24 13.21 18.56
N THR A 850 14.55 13.15 18.79
CA THR A 850 15.32 11.89 18.92
C THR A 850 14.73 10.97 19.99
N ILE A 851 14.42 11.51 21.18
CA ILE A 851 13.78 10.75 22.27
C ILE A 851 12.38 10.28 21.87
N GLY A 852 11.62 11.10 21.14
CA GLY A 852 10.32 10.72 20.61
C GLY A 852 10.36 9.54 19.64
N ASP A 853 11.35 9.52 18.74
CA ASP A 853 11.55 8.41 17.82
C ASP A 853 12.01 7.13 18.54
N LEU A 854 12.84 7.24 19.58
CA LEU A 854 13.18 6.08 20.43
C LEU A 854 11.96 5.50 21.13
N GLN A 855 11.06 6.36 21.64
CA GLN A 855 9.79 5.94 22.24
C GLN A 855 8.90 5.22 21.21
N ALA A 856 8.83 5.73 19.97
CA ALA A 856 8.12 5.10 18.86
C ALA A 856 8.70 3.71 18.53
N GLN A 857 10.02 3.56 18.50
CA GLN A 857 10.68 2.27 18.28
C GLN A 857 10.41 1.27 19.42
N ILE A 858 10.36 1.72 20.67
CA ILE A 858 9.97 0.88 21.82
C ILE A 858 8.52 0.41 21.67
N ALA A 859 7.59 1.30 21.27
CA ALA A 859 6.19 0.96 21.07
C ALA A 859 6.00 -0.07 19.93
N ALA A 860 6.76 0.08 18.84
CA ALA A 860 6.80 -0.88 17.75
C ALA A 860 7.31 -2.26 18.22
N ALA A 861 8.41 -2.30 18.98
CA ALA A 861 8.93 -3.53 19.57
C ALA A 861 7.92 -4.22 20.50
N ALA A 862 7.23 -3.46 21.36
CA ALA A 862 6.21 -4.00 22.25
C ALA A 862 5.01 -4.61 21.48
N SER A 863 4.54 -3.93 20.43
CA SER A 863 3.48 -4.46 19.54
C SER A 863 3.90 -5.77 18.87
N GLY A 864 5.11 -5.83 18.31
CA GLY A 864 5.66 -7.04 17.71
C GLY A 864 5.78 -8.21 18.68
N GLY A 865 6.28 -7.96 19.89
CA GLY A 865 6.39 -8.97 20.94
C GLY A 865 5.03 -9.55 21.34
N ALA A 866 4.02 -8.69 21.50
CA ALA A 866 2.66 -9.12 21.81
C ALA A 866 2.02 -9.94 20.66
N ALA A 867 2.21 -9.51 19.42
CA ALA A 867 1.70 -10.22 18.23
C ALA A 867 2.36 -11.59 18.05
N LEU A 868 3.67 -11.69 18.29
CA LEU A 868 4.40 -12.95 18.25
C LEU A 868 3.96 -13.90 19.37
N ALA A 869 3.77 -13.40 20.60
CA ALA A 869 3.23 -14.20 21.71
C ALA A 869 1.82 -14.74 21.40
N ARG A 870 0.95 -13.93 20.78
CA ARG A 870 -0.38 -14.38 20.29
C ARG A 870 -0.25 -15.48 19.24
N LEU A 871 0.67 -15.32 18.27
CA LEU A 871 0.92 -16.34 17.25
C LEU A 871 1.32 -17.68 17.88
N VAL A 872 2.20 -17.65 18.88
CA VAL A 872 2.62 -18.85 19.63
C VAL A 872 1.48 -19.46 20.43
N SER A 873 0.66 -18.64 21.09
CA SER A 873 -0.52 -19.10 21.82
C SER A 873 -1.51 -19.84 20.90
N MET A 874 -1.70 -19.33 19.67
CA MET A 874 -2.61 -19.95 18.69
C MET A 874 -2.03 -21.22 18.07
N GLN A 875 -0.79 -21.22 17.61
CA GLN A 875 -0.20 -22.31 16.80
C GLN A 875 0.52 -23.37 17.62
N GLY A 876 0.87 -23.06 18.88
CA GLY A 876 1.71 -23.90 19.73
C GLY A 876 3.21 -23.65 19.52
N ARG A 877 3.98 -23.72 20.62
CA ARG A 877 5.42 -23.40 20.64
C ARG A 877 6.25 -24.27 19.69
N GLU A 878 6.02 -25.58 19.71
CA GLU A 878 6.78 -26.56 18.93
C GLU A 878 6.61 -26.34 17.42
N ALA A 879 5.38 -26.12 16.97
CA ALA A 879 5.10 -25.83 15.56
C ALA A 879 5.77 -24.52 15.12
N VAL A 880 5.68 -23.45 15.92
CA VAL A 880 6.32 -22.16 15.59
C VAL A 880 7.84 -22.34 15.42
N ASP A 881 8.52 -22.99 16.37
CA ASP A 881 9.96 -23.21 16.30
C ASP A 881 10.35 -24.07 15.09
N ALA A 882 9.58 -25.13 14.80
CA ALA A 882 9.82 -26.00 13.65
C ALA A 882 9.69 -25.23 12.32
N TYR A 883 8.67 -24.40 12.18
CA TYR A 883 8.42 -23.63 10.96
C TYR A 883 9.38 -22.46 10.76
N VAL A 884 9.94 -21.87 11.83
CA VAL A 884 11.13 -21.00 11.72
C VAL A 884 12.28 -21.77 11.07
N GLY A 885 12.53 -23.01 11.50
CA GLY A 885 13.55 -23.88 10.92
C GLY A 885 13.28 -24.27 9.47
N HIS A 886 12.03 -24.61 9.13
CA HIS A 886 11.62 -24.95 7.76
C HIS A 886 11.79 -23.76 6.81
N LEU A 887 11.39 -22.54 7.22
CA LEU A 887 11.54 -21.32 6.41
C LEU A 887 12.98 -20.95 6.12
N ARG A 888 13.89 -21.16 7.09
CA ARG A 888 15.32 -20.93 6.90
C ARG A 888 15.93 -21.92 5.90
N ARG A 889 15.61 -23.22 6.03
CA ARG A 889 16.06 -24.23 5.06
C ARG A 889 15.56 -23.94 3.66
N TYR A 890 14.28 -23.59 3.52
CA TYR A 890 13.69 -23.22 2.24
C TYR A 890 14.43 -22.04 1.58
N ALA A 891 14.71 -20.98 2.34
CA ALA A 891 15.47 -19.85 1.83
C ALA A 891 16.89 -20.24 1.37
N ALA A 892 17.56 -21.11 2.12
CA ALA A 892 18.87 -21.64 1.75
C ALA A 892 18.81 -22.46 0.44
N ASP A 893 17.81 -23.34 0.30
CA ASP A 893 17.63 -24.19 -0.88
C ASP A 893 17.29 -23.38 -2.13
N ALA A 894 16.46 -22.34 -2.01
CA ALA A 894 16.17 -21.43 -3.10
C ALA A 894 17.43 -20.70 -3.60
N VAL A 895 18.29 -20.25 -2.68
CA VAL A 895 19.59 -19.66 -3.05
C VAL A 895 20.48 -20.71 -3.70
N ARG A 896 20.59 -21.94 -3.15
CA ARG A 896 21.37 -23.03 -3.79
C ARG A 896 20.93 -23.28 -5.24
N GLY A 897 19.62 -23.29 -5.50
CA GLY A 897 19.09 -23.42 -6.86
C GLY A 897 19.52 -22.28 -7.80
N LEU A 898 19.58 -21.05 -7.29
CA LEU A 898 20.16 -19.92 -8.02
C LEU A 898 21.65 -20.12 -8.30
N LEU A 899 22.42 -20.62 -7.33
CA LEU A 899 23.88 -20.75 -7.46
C LEU A 899 24.31 -21.62 -8.65
N LEU A 900 23.51 -22.63 -9.00
CA LEU A 900 23.74 -23.51 -10.15
C LEU A 900 23.73 -22.77 -11.51
N ARG A 901 23.17 -21.57 -11.55
CA ARG A 901 23.04 -20.74 -12.77
C ARG A 901 24.01 -19.56 -12.79
N ILE A 902 24.77 -19.34 -11.72
CA ILE A 902 25.71 -18.22 -11.61
C ILE A 902 27.04 -18.61 -12.26
N GLU A 903 27.48 -17.80 -13.21
CA GLU A 903 28.84 -17.88 -13.73
C GLU A 903 29.79 -17.07 -12.84
N GLY A 904 30.98 -17.63 -12.60
CA GLY A 904 32.01 -16.95 -11.82
C GLY A 904 32.66 -15.80 -12.60
N GLY A 905 33.26 -14.85 -11.89
CA GLY A 905 33.87 -13.69 -12.52
C GLY A 905 34.64 -12.82 -11.53
N SER A 906 35.21 -11.74 -12.05
CA SER A 906 35.79 -10.69 -11.22
C SER A 906 35.47 -9.32 -11.79
N PHE A 907 35.19 -8.36 -10.93
CA PHE A 907 34.87 -7.00 -11.33
C PHE A 907 35.47 -5.99 -10.36
N ALA A 908 35.62 -4.76 -10.83
CA ALA A 908 36.12 -3.65 -10.02
C ALA A 908 35.35 -2.36 -10.32
N VAL A 909 35.02 -1.61 -9.28
CA VAL A 909 34.39 -0.30 -9.38
C VAL A 909 35.23 0.71 -8.62
N THR A 910 35.62 1.79 -9.29
CA THR A 910 36.30 2.94 -8.69
C THR A 910 35.29 4.03 -8.38
N MET A 911 35.37 4.59 -7.17
CA MET A 911 34.55 5.70 -6.68
C MET A 911 35.21 7.06 -6.99
N ASP A 912 34.46 8.15 -6.88
CA ASP A 912 34.99 9.51 -7.04
C ASP A 912 36.10 9.87 -6.03
N SER A 913 36.11 9.25 -4.83
CA SER A 913 37.18 9.39 -3.84
C SER A 913 38.51 8.75 -4.27
N GLY A 914 38.52 8.02 -5.40
CA GLY A 914 39.64 7.23 -5.89
C GLY A 914 39.73 5.83 -5.28
N ALA A 915 38.90 5.50 -4.29
CA ALA A 915 38.84 4.16 -3.72
C ALA A 915 38.28 3.13 -4.73
N THR A 916 38.84 1.92 -4.75
CA THR A 916 38.40 0.83 -5.64
C THR A 916 37.91 -0.38 -4.86
N ILE A 917 36.68 -0.79 -5.15
CA ILE A 917 36.03 -2.01 -4.65
C ILE A 917 36.24 -3.11 -5.67
N ARG A 918 36.72 -4.28 -5.23
CA ARG A 918 36.99 -5.44 -6.08
C ARG A 918 36.24 -6.64 -5.54
N VAL A 919 35.60 -7.39 -6.43
CA VAL A 919 34.92 -8.62 -6.07
C VAL A 919 35.31 -9.75 -7.03
N ARG A 920 35.46 -10.95 -6.49
CA ARG A 920 35.53 -12.20 -7.24
C ARG A 920 34.41 -13.11 -6.78
N ILE A 921 33.63 -13.63 -7.71
CA ILE A 921 32.57 -14.58 -7.46
C ILE A 921 33.01 -15.94 -8.01
N THR A 922 33.04 -16.96 -7.15
CA THR A 922 33.45 -18.31 -7.51
C THR A 922 32.35 -19.30 -7.11
N PRO A 923 31.59 -19.86 -8.07
CA PRO A 923 30.64 -20.94 -7.79
C PRO A 923 31.39 -22.25 -7.50
N ALA A 924 30.85 -23.05 -6.57
CA ALA A 924 31.38 -24.37 -6.21
C ALA A 924 30.23 -25.28 -5.76
N ASP A 925 29.76 -26.16 -6.65
CA ASP A 925 28.62 -27.08 -6.44
C ASP A 925 27.39 -26.37 -5.83
N ASP A 926 27.14 -26.55 -4.53
CA ASP A 926 26.02 -25.99 -3.77
C ASP A 926 26.37 -24.71 -2.97
N LYS A 927 27.55 -24.12 -3.22
CA LYS A 927 28.08 -22.95 -2.52
C LYS A 927 28.59 -21.87 -3.47
N LEU A 928 28.53 -20.63 -3.00
CA LEU A 928 29.05 -19.46 -3.70
C LEU A 928 30.07 -18.74 -2.82
N THR A 929 31.29 -18.58 -3.30
CA THR A 929 32.28 -17.72 -2.63
C THR A 929 32.23 -16.33 -3.24
N ILE A 930 31.96 -15.32 -2.41
CA ILE A 930 32.03 -13.91 -2.78
C ILE A 930 33.20 -13.29 -2.02
N ASP A 931 34.28 -12.98 -2.74
CA ASP A 931 35.56 -12.56 -2.19
C ASP A 931 35.88 -11.11 -2.56
N PHE A 932 35.95 -10.24 -1.55
CA PHE A 932 36.30 -8.83 -1.69
C PHE A 932 37.81 -8.54 -1.53
N THR A 933 38.65 -9.58 -1.49
CA THR A 933 40.11 -9.44 -1.41
C THR A 933 40.65 -8.57 -2.54
N GLY A 934 41.53 -7.63 -2.17
CA GLY A 934 42.07 -6.62 -3.08
C GLY A 934 41.27 -5.32 -3.11
N THR A 935 40.13 -5.22 -2.42
CA THR A 935 39.50 -3.93 -2.12
C THR A 935 40.44 -3.05 -1.30
N ASP A 936 40.42 -1.74 -1.55
CA ASP A 936 41.35 -0.79 -0.95
C ASP A 936 41.27 -0.78 0.61
N PRO A 937 42.38 -0.42 1.29
CA PRO A 937 42.41 -0.34 2.75
C PRO A 937 41.49 0.77 3.28
N ILE A 938 41.36 0.84 4.62
CA ILE A 938 40.60 1.90 5.30
C ILE A 938 41.00 3.27 4.76
N ARG A 939 39.99 4.07 4.46
CA ARG A 939 40.11 5.42 3.92
C ARG A 939 40.21 6.44 5.07
N PRO A 940 40.96 7.53 4.88
CA PRO A 940 41.03 8.62 5.87
C PRO A 940 39.77 9.50 5.89
N ASP A 941 38.86 9.31 4.94
CA ASP A 941 37.56 9.98 4.82
C ASP A 941 36.42 9.06 5.29
N ASN A 942 35.18 9.51 5.14
CA ASN A 942 33.98 8.82 5.57
C ASN A 942 33.42 7.77 4.59
N SER A 943 34.15 7.43 3.51
CA SER A 943 33.70 6.43 2.52
C SER A 943 33.83 4.98 2.99
N ASN A 944 34.22 4.74 4.24
CA ASN A 944 34.29 3.39 4.79
C ASN A 944 32.89 2.82 5.09
N ALA A 945 32.62 1.60 4.65
CA ALA A 945 31.37 0.89 4.90
C ALA A 945 31.59 -0.28 5.87
N PRO A 946 30.85 -0.38 6.98
CA PRO A 946 30.84 -1.57 7.83
C PRO A 946 30.55 -2.86 7.05
N THR A 947 31.10 -3.97 7.51
CA THR A 947 30.90 -5.30 6.90
C THR A 947 29.43 -5.71 6.85
N SER A 948 28.61 -5.22 7.78
CA SER A 948 27.15 -5.38 7.79
C SER A 948 26.48 -4.84 6.51
N ILE A 949 27.02 -3.76 5.91
CA ILE A 949 26.55 -3.21 4.63
C ILE A 949 26.90 -4.13 3.47
N VAL A 950 28.08 -4.75 3.48
CA VAL A 950 28.48 -5.71 2.44
C VAL A 950 27.55 -6.92 2.47
N ARG A 951 27.25 -7.43 3.68
CA ARG A 951 26.27 -8.50 3.88
C ARG A 951 24.89 -8.12 3.34
N ALA A 952 24.44 -6.89 3.62
CA ALA A 952 23.18 -6.34 3.11
C ALA A 952 23.15 -6.29 1.57
N ALA A 953 24.21 -5.77 0.95
CA ALA A 953 24.34 -5.66 -0.50
C ALA A 953 24.34 -7.04 -1.19
N VAL A 954 25.04 -8.03 -0.62
CA VAL A 954 25.03 -9.40 -1.12
C VAL A 954 23.63 -10.02 -1.04
N LEU A 955 22.96 -9.89 0.11
CA LEU A 955 21.59 -10.40 0.28
C LEU A 955 20.62 -9.74 -0.70
N TYR A 956 20.73 -8.42 -0.87
CA TYR A 956 19.93 -7.67 -1.84
C TYR A 956 20.12 -8.17 -3.27
N VAL A 957 21.37 -8.30 -3.72
CA VAL A 957 21.69 -8.78 -5.08
C VAL A 957 21.16 -10.19 -5.29
N LEU A 958 21.41 -11.12 -4.35
CA LEU A 958 20.89 -12.49 -4.46
C LEU A 958 19.37 -12.52 -4.57
N ARG A 959 18.66 -11.70 -3.78
CA ARG A 959 17.20 -11.62 -3.86
C ARG A 959 16.72 -11.08 -5.21
N THR A 960 17.42 -10.14 -5.83
CA THR A 960 17.04 -9.58 -7.15
C THR A 960 17.26 -10.53 -8.32
N LEU A 961 18.07 -11.58 -8.13
CA LEU A 961 18.33 -12.63 -9.13
C LEU A 961 17.33 -13.78 -9.03
N LEU A 962 16.54 -13.83 -7.96
CA LEU A 962 15.48 -14.81 -7.78
C LEU A 962 14.17 -14.25 -8.35
N ASP A 963 13.60 -14.96 -9.32
CA ASP A 963 12.28 -14.66 -9.86
C ASP A 963 11.16 -14.94 -8.83
N ASP A 964 11.44 -15.82 -7.86
CA ASP A 964 10.50 -16.21 -6.81
C ASP A 964 10.55 -15.32 -5.57
N ASP A 965 9.38 -15.13 -4.95
CA ASP A 965 9.24 -14.39 -3.71
C ASP A 965 9.63 -15.23 -2.48
N ILE A 966 10.92 -15.36 -2.20
CA ILE A 966 11.40 -16.16 -1.07
C ILE A 966 11.38 -15.38 0.26
N PRO A 967 11.18 -16.05 1.41
CA PRO A 967 11.35 -15.45 2.73
C PRO A 967 12.76 -14.88 2.92
N LEU A 968 12.87 -13.58 3.19
CA LEU A 968 14.14 -12.92 3.45
C LEU A 968 14.58 -13.12 4.90
N ASN A 969 15.36 -14.17 5.11
CA ASN A 969 15.88 -14.56 6.41
C ASN A 969 17.37 -14.94 6.32
N ASP A 970 18.01 -15.21 7.47
CA ASP A 970 19.45 -15.52 7.52
C ASP A 970 19.82 -16.81 6.73
N GLY A 971 18.84 -17.67 6.39
CA GLY A 971 19.02 -18.86 5.56
C GLY A 971 19.53 -18.55 4.14
N CYS A 972 19.19 -17.38 3.59
CA CYS A 972 19.65 -16.95 2.26
C CYS A 972 21.18 -16.86 2.14
N LEU A 973 21.88 -16.66 3.25
CA LEU A 973 23.33 -16.50 3.29
C LEU A 973 24.06 -17.79 3.71
N GLU A 974 23.34 -18.84 4.14
CA GLU A 974 23.95 -20.12 4.52
C GLU A 974 24.78 -20.77 3.38
N PRO A 975 24.36 -20.75 2.09
CA PRO A 975 25.18 -21.29 1.00
C PRO A 975 26.23 -20.30 0.48
N VAL A 976 26.44 -19.15 1.13
CA VAL A 976 27.34 -18.09 0.67
C VAL A 976 28.53 -17.95 1.61
N ALA A 977 29.74 -18.20 1.09
CA ALA A 977 30.99 -17.88 1.77
C ALA A 977 31.39 -16.43 1.43
N LEU A 978 31.12 -15.50 2.34
CA LEU A 978 31.47 -14.09 2.21
C LEU A 978 32.85 -13.81 2.83
N ILE A 979 33.82 -13.40 2.00
CA ILE A 979 35.16 -13.03 2.43
C ILE A 979 35.31 -11.50 2.28
N VAL A 980 35.44 -10.80 3.42
CA VAL A 980 35.71 -9.36 3.46
C VAL A 980 37.05 -9.15 4.14
N PRO A 981 38.06 -8.54 3.48
CA PRO A 981 39.37 -8.33 4.08
C PRO A 981 39.25 -7.37 5.27
N ALA A 982 39.85 -7.72 6.41
CA ALA A 982 39.86 -6.90 7.61
C ALA A 982 41.31 -6.67 8.08
N PRO A 983 41.72 -5.42 8.36
CA PRO A 983 40.99 -4.16 8.13
C PRO A 983 40.96 -3.76 6.64
N SER A 984 39.84 -3.21 6.17
CA SER A 984 39.70 -2.58 4.85
C SER A 984 38.61 -1.51 4.88
N MET A 985 38.40 -0.78 3.78
CA MET A 985 37.27 0.17 3.71
C MET A 985 35.90 -0.52 3.85
N LEU A 986 35.81 -1.84 3.65
CA LEU A 986 34.60 -2.66 3.82
C LEU A 986 34.55 -3.41 5.17
N ALA A 987 35.59 -3.24 5.98
CA ALA A 987 35.69 -3.71 7.36
C ALA A 987 36.47 -2.68 8.20
N PRO A 988 35.94 -1.45 8.35
CA PRO A 988 36.60 -0.40 9.10
C PRO A 988 36.69 -0.74 10.60
N VAL A 989 37.67 -0.13 11.26
CA VAL A 989 37.83 -0.16 12.72
C VAL A 989 37.84 1.27 13.26
N ALA A 990 37.46 1.44 14.52
CA ALA A 990 37.50 2.75 15.17
C ALA A 990 38.92 3.35 15.10
N PRO A 991 39.06 4.66 14.86
CA PRO A 991 38.01 5.69 14.82
C PRO A 991 37.50 6.04 13.40
N ALA A 992 37.67 5.19 12.39
CA ALA A 992 37.33 5.53 11.00
C ALA A 992 35.87 5.99 10.83
N ALA A 993 35.67 7.15 10.19
CA ALA A 993 34.37 7.67 9.77
C ALA A 993 33.66 6.74 8.75
N VAL A 994 32.33 6.64 8.79
CA VAL A 994 31.55 5.65 8.01
C VAL A 994 30.27 6.18 7.35
N VAL A 995 29.89 7.44 7.57
CA VAL A 995 28.56 7.92 7.15
C VAL A 995 28.33 7.82 5.64
N ALA A 996 29.36 8.10 4.82
CA ALA A 996 29.27 7.95 3.37
C ALA A 996 29.32 6.48 2.91
N GLY A 997 29.81 5.58 3.77
CA GLY A 997 29.78 4.14 3.53
C GLY A 997 28.37 3.60 3.30
N ASN A 998 27.41 4.09 4.08
CA ASN A 998 26.00 3.71 3.98
C ASN A 998 25.33 4.22 2.70
N VAL A 999 25.66 5.43 2.25
CA VAL A 999 24.92 6.11 1.17
C VAL A 999 25.61 6.08 -0.19
N GLU A 1000 26.94 5.96 -0.22
CA GLU A 1000 27.73 5.96 -1.46
C GLU A 1000 28.46 4.63 -1.71
N THR A 1001 29.19 4.11 -0.72
CA THR A 1001 29.97 2.87 -0.89
C THR A 1001 29.05 1.66 -1.06
N SER A 1002 27.93 1.62 -0.34
CA SER A 1002 26.91 0.58 -0.49
C SER A 1002 26.38 0.45 -1.93
N GLN A 1003 26.16 1.58 -2.61
CA GLN A 1003 25.74 1.63 -4.01
C GLN A 1003 26.84 1.07 -4.92
N ALA A 1004 28.10 1.46 -4.68
CA ALA A 1004 29.24 0.96 -5.45
C ALA A 1004 29.50 -0.55 -5.25
N VAL A 1005 29.26 -1.09 -4.05
CA VAL A 1005 29.31 -2.54 -3.79
C VAL A 1005 28.28 -3.28 -4.64
N VAL A 1006 27.04 -2.78 -4.68
CA VAL A 1006 25.95 -3.38 -5.48
C VAL A 1006 26.26 -3.31 -6.98
N ASP A 1007 26.67 -2.15 -7.49
CA ASP A 1007 27.12 -2.02 -8.88
C ASP A 1007 28.25 -3.01 -9.20
N CYS A 1008 29.23 -3.18 -8.30
CA CYS A 1008 30.35 -4.10 -8.49
C CYS A 1008 29.89 -5.57 -8.56
N LEU A 1009 28.96 -5.96 -7.70
CA LEU A 1009 28.35 -7.30 -7.70
C LEU A 1009 27.56 -7.56 -9.00
N PHE A 1010 26.70 -6.63 -9.42
CA PHE A 1010 25.94 -6.77 -10.66
C PHE A 1010 26.83 -6.77 -11.91
N GLY A 1011 27.85 -5.91 -11.93
CA GLY A 1011 28.86 -5.90 -12.99
C GLY A 1011 29.62 -7.23 -13.09
N CYS A 1012 29.95 -7.83 -11.94
CA CYS A 1012 30.59 -9.16 -11.90
C CYS A 1012 29.70 -10.28 -12.43
N LEU A 1013 28.39 -10.19 -12.18
CA LEU A 1013 27.40 -11.17 -12.62
C LEU A 1013 26.88 -10.91 -14.04
N GLY A 1014 27.23 -9.77 -14.65
CA GLY A 1014 26.67 -9.34 -15.94
C GLY A 1014 25.15 -9.11 -15.91
N ALA A 1015 24.54 -8.97 -14.73
CA ALA A 1015 23.09 -9.06 -14.56
C ALA A 1015 22.34 -7.72 -14.70
N LEU A 1016 23.05 -6.60 -14.49
CA LEU A 1016 22.50 -5.24 -14.56
C LEU A 1016 23.64 -4.23 -14.74
N ALA A 1017 23.48 -3.27 -15.68
CA ALA A 1017 24.39 -2.14 -15.80
C ALA A 1017 24.35 -1.25 -14.55
N ALA A 1018 25.35 -0.38 -14.38
CA ALA A 1018 25.36 0.49 -13.20
C ALA A 1018 24.14 1.41 -13.21
N SER A 1019 23.45 1.51 -12.08
CA SER A 1019 22.48 2.60 -11.87
C SER A 1019 23.22 3.90 -11.56
N GLN A 1020 22.51 4.92 -11.09
CA GLN A 1020 23.12 6.19 -10.67
C GLN A 1020 24.27 6.06 -9.67
N GLY A 1021 24.38 4.93 -8.94
CA GLY A 1021 25.54 4.61 -8.10
C GLY A 1021 25.78 5.56 -6.91
N THR A 1022 24.75 6.31 -6.50
CA THR A 1022 24.78 7.30 -5.42
C THR A 1022 23.36 7.49 -4.88
N MET A 1023 23.21 7.90 -3.60
CA MET A 1023 21.92 8.35 -3.06
C MET A 1023 21.72 9.87 -3.18
N ASN A 1024 22.74 10.61 -3.67
CA ASN A 1024 22.77 12.07 -3.75
C ASN A 1024 22.30 12.71 -2.43
N ASN A 1025 22.90 12.27 -1.31
CA ASN A 1025 22.47 12.70 0.00
C ASN A 1025 22.67 14.21 0.15
N THR A 1026 21.61 14.93 0.48
CA THR A 1026 21.61 16.38 0.64
C THR A 1026 21.04 16.70 1.99
N THR A 1027 21.84 17.29 2.87
CA THR A 1027 21.37 17.85 4.13
C THR A 1027 21.57 19.35 4.15
N PHE A 1028 20.67 20.03 4.83
CA PHE A 1028 20.85 21.43 5.13
C PHE A 1028 20.23 21.79 6.47
N GLY A 1029 20.73 22.85 7.07
CA GLY A 1029 20.17 23.34 8.31
C GLY A 1029 20.96 24.46 8.94
N ASP A 1030 20.48 24.85 10.11
CA ASP A 1030 21.11 25.81 11.01
C ASP A 1030 20.95 25.32 12.46
N GLY A 1031 21.18 26.20 13.44
CA GLY A 1031 20.99 25.89 14.86
C GLY A 1031 19.53 25.65 15.28
N ARG A 1032 18.55 25.79 14.37
CA ARG A 1032 17.10 25.69 14.63
C ARG A 1032 16.41 24.64 13.76
N VAL A 1033 16.78 24.52 12.49
CA VAL A 1033 16.15 23.60 11.54
C VAL A 1033 17.18 22.64 10.94
N GLN A 1034 16.78 21.38 10.75
CA GLN A 1034 17.59 20.35 10.13
C GLN A 1034 16.73 19.60 9.11
N TYR A 1035 17.29 19.40 7.91
CA TYR A 1035 16.65 18.67 6.85
C TYR A 1035 17.64 17.69 6.22
N TYR A 1036 17.14 16.50 5.92
CA TYR A 1036 17.87 15.40 5.30
C TYR A 1036 17.02 14.89 4.13
N GLU A 1037 17.62 14.75 2.94
CA GLU A 1037 17.00 14.09 1.79
C GLU A 1037 17.99 13.24 0.98
N THR A 1038 17.46 12.20 0.34
CA THR A 1038 18.13 11.47 -0.75
C THR A 1038 17.37 11.75 -2.04
N VAL A 1039 18.09 11.83 -3.16
CA VAL A 1039 17.53 12.22 -4.45
C VAL A 1039 17.76 11.11 -5.46
N CYS A 1040 16.70 10.72 -6.17
CA CYS A 1040 16.72 9.65 -7.17
C CYS A 1040 17.57 9.98 -8.41
N GLY A 1041 17.72 9.00 -9.31
CA GLY A 1041 18.43 9.14 -10.57
C GLY A 1041 18.04 8.08 -11.59
N GLY A 1042 18.93 7.77 -12.51
CA GLY A 1042 18.70 6.74 -13.52
C GLY A 1042 19.02 5.33 -13.04
N ALA A 1043 18.14 4.36 -13.30
CA ALA A 1043 18.43 2.95 -13.11
C ALA A 1043 19.23 2.37 -14.30
N GLY A 1044 20.08 1.39 -14.03
CA GLY A 1044 20.82 0.67 -15.07
C GLY A 1044 19.90 -0.20 -15.94
N ALA A 1045 20.24 -0.35 -17.22
CA ALA A 1045 19.58 -1.30 -18.11
C ALA A 1045 20.07 -2.75 -17.85
N GLY A 1046 19.27 -3.73 -18.26
CA GLY A 1046 19.62 -5.14 -18.15
C GLY A 1046 19.24 -5.96 -19.38
N PRO A 1047 19.45 -7.29 -19.35
CA PRO A 1047 19.14 -8.16 -20.48
C PRO A 1047 17.62 -8.18 -20.72
N GLY A 1048 17.19 -7.55 -21.80
CA GLY A 1048 15.78 -7.52 -22.20
C GLY A 1048 14.99 -6.29 -21.77
N PHE A 1049 15.57 -5.35 -21.01
CA PHE A 1049 14.83 -4.19 -20.47
C PHE A 1049 15.69 -2.92 -20.31
N ALA A 1050 15.04 -1.77 -20.51
CA ALA A 1050 15.63 -0.44 -20.29
C ALA A 1050 15.60 -0.04 -18.82
N GLY A 1051 16.49 0.86 -18.43
CA GLY A 1051 16.52 1.43 -17.08
C GLY A 1051 15.39 2.43 -16.86
N ALA A 1052 14.75 2.38 -15.68
CA ALA A 1052 13.77 3.37 -15.26
C ALA A 1052 14.42 4.72 -14.93
N SER A 1053 13.76 5.81 -15.32
CA SER A 1053 14.21 7.18 -15.06
C SER A 1053 13.65 7.71 -13.74
N ALA A 1054 14.41 8.56 -13.07
CA ALA A 1054 14.00 9.32 -11.88
C ALA A 1054 13.42 8.47 -10.73
N VAL A 1055 14.06 7.34 -10.43
CA VAL A 1055 13.64 6.41 -9.37
C VAL A 1055 14.81 6.04 -8.46
N HIS A 1056 14.52 5.72 -7.21
CA HIS A 1056 15.51 5.18 -6.29
C HIS A 1056 15.93 3.76 -6.67
N THR A 1057 17.23 3.49 -6.52
CA THR A 1057 17.86 2.23 -6.89
C THR A 1057 18.63 1.64 -5.72
N HIS A 1058 18.73 0.31 -5.74
CA HIS A 1058 19.57 -0.47 -4.83
C HIS A 1058 19.30 -0.18 -3.35
N MET A 1059 20.28 0.38 -2.63
CA MET A 1059 20.36 0.40 -1.17
C MET A 1059 19.45 1.43 -0.48
N THR A 1060 18.64 2.16 -1.25
CA THR A 1060 17.64 3.11 -0.73
C THR A 1060 16.30 2.95 -1.43
N ASN A 1061 15.22 3.33 -0.76
CA ASN A 1061 13.90 3.53 -1.37
C ASN A 1061 13.08 4.60 -0.63
N SER A 1062 13.76 5.55 0.01
CA SER A 1062 13.08 6.53 0.85
C SER A 1062 12.30 7.56 0.03
N ARG A 1063 11.14 7.96 0.53
CA ARG A 1063 10.31 8.95 -0.18
C ARG A 1063 10.89 10.36 -0.04
N LEU A 1064 10.48 11.24 -0.93
CA LEU A 1064 10.80 12.65 -0.90
C LEU A 1064 9.74 13.45 -0.10
N THR A 1065 10.15 14.56 0.53
CA THR A 1065 9.20 15.54 1.10
C THR A 1065 8.50 16.30 -0.02
N ASP A 1066 7.18 16.43 0.06
CA ASP A 1066 6.40 17.20 -0.91
C ASP A 1066 6.82 18.68 -0.92
N VAL A 1067 6.84 19.31 -2.10
CA VAL A 1067 7.31 20.70 -2.27
C VAL A 1067 6.59 21.68 -1.35
N GLU A 1068 5.28 21.54 -1.16
CA GLU A 1068 4.53 22.50 -0.35
C GLU A 1068 4.83 22.33 1.13
N ILE A 1069 5.08 21.10 1.56
CA ILE A 1069 5.50 20.78 2.92
C ILE A 1069 6.93 21.30 3.15
N LEU A 1070 7.83 21.07 2.19
CA LEU A 1070 9.21 21.54 2.23
C LEU A 1070 9.26 23.07 2.42
N GLU A 1071 8.53 23.81 1.59
CA GLU A 1071 8.53 25.28 1.63
C GLU A 1071 7.77 25.86 2.83
N THR A 1072 6.81 25.10 3.40
CA THR A 1072 6.07 25.54 4.58
C THR A 1072 6.89 25.33 5.87
N ARG A 1073 7.65 24.23 5.96
CA ARG A 1073 8.41 23.88 7.17
C ARG A 1073 9.81 24.46 7.21
N TYR A 1074 10.43 24.64 6.06
CA TYR A 1074 11.82 25.04 5.94
C TYR A 1074 11.93 26.35 5.14
N PRO A 1075 12.89 27.23 5.47
CA PRO A 1075 13.07 28.51 4.79
C PRO A 1075 13.80 28.29 3.46
N VAL A 1076 13.19 27.50 2.58
CA VAL A 1076 13.70 27.16 1.25
C VAL A 1076 12.57 27.26 0.23
N ARG A 1077 12.93 27.34 -1.06
CA ARG A 1077 12.01 27.28 -2.19
C ARG A 1077 12.53 26.27 -3.21
N LEU A 1078 11.71 25.31 -3.61
CA LEU A 1078 12.05 24.41 -4.71
C LEU A 1078 11.71 25.12 -6.02
N GLU A 1079 12.73 25.38 -6.84
CA GLU A 1079 12.57 26.10 -8.10
C GLU A 1079 12.39 25.17 -9.29
N GLN A 1080 12.97 23.98 -9.23
CA GLN A 1080 12.87 22.98 -10.29
C GLN A 1080 12.99 21.57 -9.72
N PHE A 1081 12.12 20.68 -10.17
CA PHE A 1081 12.29 19.24 -10.01
C PHE A 1081 11.81 18.51 -11.27
N SER A 1082 12.75 18.13 -12.12
CA SER A 1082 12.45 17.59 -13.46
C SER A 1082 13.37 16.44 -13.85
N ILE A 1083 12.97 15.63 -14.82
CA ILE A 1083 13.81 14.56 -15.38
C ILE A 1083 14.92 15.18 -16.24
N ARG A 1084 16.15 14.73 -16.02
CA ARG A 1084 17.34 15.12 -16.79
C ARG A 1084 17.43 14.28 -18.06
N ARG A 1085 16.54 14.57 -19.02
CA ARG A 1085 16.38 13.80 -20.27
C ARG A 1085 17.71 13.66 -21.04
N GLY A 1086 17.98 12.46 -21.53
CA GLY A 1086 19.19 12.16 -22.31
C GLY A 1086 20.45 11.94 -21.47
N SER A 1087 20.31 11.71 -20.16
CA SER A 1087 21.42 11.35 -19.27
C SER A 1087 21.66 9.85 -19.18
N GLY A 1088 20.70 9.00 -19.56
CA GLY A 1088 20.86 7.56 -19.63
C GLY A 1088 21.79 7.10 -20.77
N GLY A 1089 22.61 6.08 -20.49
CA GLY A 1089 23.55 5.50 -21.45
C GLY A 1089 22.86 4.81 -22.62
N GLY A 1090 23.46 4.90 -23.81
CA GLY A 1090 22.97 4.26 -25.04
C GLY A 1090 23.21 2.76 -25.08
N GLY A 1091 22.59 2.07 -26.04
CA GLY A 1091 22.64 0.62 -26.23
C GLY A 1091 21.29 0.09 -26.72
N THR A 1092 21.21 -1.21 -27.03
CA THR A 1092 19.94 -1.86 -27.38
C THR A 1092 18.84 -1.56 -26.35
N PHE A 1093 19.21 -1.57 -25.06
CA PHE A 1093 18.39 -1.08 -23.96
C PHE A 1093 19.09 0.10 -23.30
N ARG A 1094 18.41 1.26 -23.30
CA ARG A 1094 18.94 2.49 -22.72
C ARG A 1094 18.90 2.48 -21.20
N GLY A 1095 19.91 3.08 -20.57
CA GLY A 1095 19.85 3.40 -19.15
C GLY A 1095 18.80 4.46 -18.84
N GLY A 1096 18.32 4.52 -17.60
CA GLY A 1096 17.36 5.52 -17.16
C GLY A 1096 17.98 6.92 -17.03
N ASP A 1097 17.16 7.95 -17.17
CA ASP A 1097 17.57 9.34 -16.96
C ASP A 1097 17.57 9.72 -15.47
N GLY A 1098 18.54 10.56 -15.09
CA GLY A 1098 18.59 11.21 -13.78
C GLY A 1098 17.56 12.33 -13.61
N VAL A 1099 17.76 13.17 -12.59
CA VAL A 1099 16.90 14.33 -12.30
C VAL A 1099 17.70 15.62 -12.13
N VAL A 1100 16.99 16.74 -12.24
CA VAL A 1100 17.44 18.07 -11.83
C VAL A 1100 16.63 18.47 -10.61
N ARG A 1101 17.28 18.80 -9.50
CA ARG A 1101 16.67 19.33 -8.28
C ARG A 1101 17.34 20.65 -7.90
N GLN A 1102 16.58 21.74 -7.86
CA GLN A 1102 17.09 23.08 -7.56
C GLN A 1102 16.36 23.71 -6.38
N ILE A 1103 17.10 23.97 -5.30
CA ILE A 1103 16.57 24.51 -4.04
C ILE A 1103 17.22 25.87 -3.76
N ARG A 1104 16.41 26.93 -3.65
CA ARG A 1104 16.86 28.25 -3.19
C ARG A 1104 16.69 28.37 -1.68
N PHE A 1105 17.73 28.86 -1.01
CA PHE A 1105 17.71 29.11 0.43
C PHE A 1105 17.22 30.52 0.72
N LEU A 1106 16.26 30.67 1.64
CA LEU A 1106 15.67 31.95 2.04
C LEU A 1106 16.31 32.51 3.32
N ARG A 1107 17.24 31.76 3.91
CA ARG A 1107 18.09 32.13 5.05
C ARG A 1107 19.47 31.53 4.83
N ASP A 1108 20.44 32.03 5.60
CA ASP A 1108 21.76 31.45 5.65
C ASP A 1108 21.67 30.02 6.20
N MET A 1109 22.28 29.06 5.49
CA MET A 1109 22.19 27.62 5.78
C MET A 1109 23.53 26.95 5.58
N THR A 1110 23.88 26.02 6.47
CA THR A 1110 24.94 25.04 6.21
C THR A 1110 24.34 23.91 5.39
N VAL A 1111 24.99 23.57 4.28
CA VAL A 1111 24.60 22.49 3.37
C VAL A 1111 25.71 21.44 3.34
N SER A 1112 25.33 20.17 3.42
CA SER A 1112 26.21 19.01 3.22
C SER A 1112 25.67 18.19 2.05
N VAL A 1113 26.53 17.86 1.10
CA VAL A 1113 26.23 16.94 0.01
C VAL A 1113 27.20 15.77 0.09
N LEU A 1114 26.67 14.54 0.14
CA LEU A 1114 27.40 13.31 -0.10
C LEU A 1114 26.90 12.73 -1.42
N ALA A 1115 27.76 12.69 -2.42
CA ALA A 1115 27.42 12.09 -3.71
C ALA A 1115 28.63 11.43 -4.36
N ASN A 1116 28.33 10.58 -5.34
CA ASN A 1116 29.29 9.90 -6.19
C ASN A 1116 28.92 10.10 -7.67
N ARG A 1117 29.69 9.51 -8.59
CA ARG A 1117 29.47 9.55 -10.04
C ARG A 1117 29.43 10.97 -10.64
N ARG A 1118 30.19 11.89 -10.05
CA ARG A 1118 30.54 13.22 -10.59
C ARG A 1118 31.85 13.15 -11.38
N ILE A 1119 32.73 12.22 -11.03
CA ILE A 1119 34.01 11.96 -11.73
C ILE A 1119 33.95 10.64 -12.49
N GLN A 1120 33.44 9.56 -11.90
CA GLN A 1120 33.33 8.26 -12.55
C GLN A 1120 31.94 8.11 -13.18
N ALA A 1121 31.84 7.72 -14.46
CA ALA A 1121 30.55 7.51 -15.09
C ALA A 1121 29.92 6.17 -14.64
N PRO A 1122 28.59 6.07 -14.49
CA PRO A 1122 27.89 4.80 -14.40
C PRO A 1122 28.18 3.94 -15.63
N PHE A 1123 28.78 2.76 -15.47
CA PHE A 1123 29.19 1.92 -16.59
C PHE A 1123 27.99 1.20 -17.25
N GLY A 1124 28.06 1.01 -18.56
CA GLY A 1124 27.17 0.10 -19.30
C GLY A 1124 27.69 -1.34 -19.29
N LEU A 1125 26.88 -2.28 -19.79
CA LEU A 1125 27.25 -3.69 -19.90
C LEU A 1125 26.99 -4.24 -21.31
N ALA A 1126 27.70 -5.32 -21.65
CA ALA A 1126 27.53 -6.06 -22.91
C ALA A 1126 27.56 -5.15 -24.18
N GLY A 1127 28.45 -4.15 -24.20
CA GLY A 1127 28.55 -3.17 -25.30
C GLY A 1127 27.75 -1.89 -25.09
N GLY A 1128 26.89 -1.82 -24.06
CA GLY A 1128 26.13 -0.62 -23.71
C GLY A 1128 27.01 0.54 -23.24
N GLY A 1129 26.59 1.76 -23.57
CA GLY A 1129 27.26 3.01 -23.22
C GLY A 1129 27.09 3.38 -21.75
N ALA A 1130 28.05 4.17 -21.24
CA ALA A 1130 27.98 4.71 -19.88
C ALA A 1130 26.88 5.78 -19.74
N GLY A 1131 26.28 5.86 -18.56
CA GLY A 1131 25.38 6.96 -18.18
C GLY A 1131 26.15 8.27 -18.02
N ALA A 1132 25.46 9.39 -18.19
CA ALA A 1132 26.03 10.70 -17.94
C ALA A 1132 26.30 10.90 -16.44
N ARG A 1133 27.46 11.49 -16.14
CA ARG A 1133 27.84 11.90 -14.77
C ARG A 1133 26.86 12.93 -14.23
N GLY A 1134 26.68 12.91 -12.92
CA GLY A 1134 25.96 13.98 -12.22
C GLY A 1134 26.80 15.25 -12.13
N THR A 1135 26.19 16.36 -11.73
CA THR A 1135 26.89 17.60 -11.34
C THR A 1135 26.19 18.24 -10.15
N THR A 1136 26.96 18.95 -9.31
CA THR A 1136 26.44 19.74 -8.20
C THR A 1136 26.93 21.17 -8.37
N LYS A 1137 26.04 22.16 -8.29
CA LYS A 1137 26.37 23.57 -8.52
C LYS A 1137 25.69 24.47 -7.51
N ILE A 1138 26.34 25.58 -7.17
CA ILE A 1138 25.71 26.72 -6.51
C ILE A 1138 25.35 27.74 -7.57
N LEU A 1139 24.15 28.28 -7.48
CA LEU A 1139 23.71 29.45 -8.22
C LEU A 1139 23.61 30.61 -7.22
N ARG A 1140 24.45 31.63 -7.39
CA ARG A 1140 24.45 32.81 -6.54
C ARG A 1140 23.34 33.77 -6.97
N ALA A 1141 22.96 34.68 -6.07
CA ALA A 1141 21.90 35.67 -6.34
C ALA A 1141 22.23 36.63 -7.50
N ASP A 1142 23.52 36.83 -7.81
CA ASP A 1142 24.00 37.65 -8.93
C ASP A 1142 24.00 36.92 -10.29
N GLY A 1143 23.51 35.67 -10.32
CA GLY A 1143 23.45 34.84 -11.52
C GLY A 1143 24.73 34.04 -11.81
N THR A 1144 25.79 34.19 -11.01
CA THR A 1144 27.00 33.38 -11.16
C THR A 1144 26.76 31.93 -10.71
N SER A 1145 27.42 30.97 -11.37
CA SER A 1145 27.35 29.56 -11.03
C SER A 1145 28.72 28.98 -10.73
N GLU A 1146 28.81 28.20 -9.65
CA GLU A 1146 30.05 27.53 -9.21
C GLU A 1146 29.82 26.03 -9.13
N ALA A 1147 30.68 25.22 -9.77
CA ALA A 1147 30.62 23.77 -9.67
C ALA A 1147 31.26 23.30 -8.36
N LEU A 1148 30.63 22.33 -7.71
CA LEU A 1148 31.07 21.75 -6.45
C LEU A 1148 31.68 20.34 -6.65
N PRO A 1149 32.58 19.91 -5.75
CA PRO A 1149 33.01 18.51 -5.67
C PRO A 1149 31.85 17.53 -5.42
N SER A 1150 32.13 16.23 -5.53
CA SER A 1150 31.13 15.18 -5.32
C SER A 1150 30.57 15.16 -3.90
N SER A 1151 31.45 15.31 -2.91
CA SER A 1151 31.09 15.49 -1.50
C SER A 1151 31.62 16.82 -1.01
N VAL A 1152 30.77 17.63 -0.36
CA VAL A 1152 31.15 18.96 0.10
C VAL A 1152 30.25 19.43 1.24
N ARG A 1153 30.86 20.14 2.20
CA ARG A 1153 30.19 20.98 3.19
C ARG A 1153 30.38 22.44 2.81
N ILE A 1154 29.31 23.22 2.80
CA ILE A 1154 29.37 24.64 2.44
C ILE A 1154 28.30 25.46 3.17
N ASP A 1155 28.66 26.68 3.57
CA ASP A 1155 27.70 27.66 4.07
C ASP A 1155 27.18 28.51 2.91
N LEU A 1156 25.86 28.51 2.71
CA LEU A 1156 25.19 29.26 1.67
C LEU A 1156 24.43 30.44 2.26
N PRO A 1157 24.61 31.67 1.74
CA PRO A 1157 23.84 32.81 2.17
C PRO A 1157 22.41 32.76 1.63
N ALA A 1158 21.50 33.49 2.28
CA ALA A 1158 20.15 33.71 1.78
C ALA A 1158 20.17 34.22 0.32
N GLY A 1159 19.29 33.65 -0.51
CA GLY A 1159 19.17 33.95 -1.93
C GLY A 1159 20.03 33.06 -2.84
N ALA A 1160 21.02 32.33 -2.33
CA ALA A 1160 21.73 31.32 -3.12
C ALA A 1160 20.87 30.06 -3.34
N ALA A 1161 21.14 29.31 -4.41
CA ALA A 1161 20.47 28.06 -4.70
C ALA A 1161 21.47 26.93 -4.94
N LEU A 1162 21.12 25.71 -4.50
CA LEU A 1162 21.82 24.47 -4.81
C LEU A 1162 21.10 23.80 -5.98
N ARG A 1163 21.83 23.49 -7.05
CA ARG A 1163 21.34 22.71 -8.19
C ARG A 1163 22.06 21.37 -8.24
N LEU A 1164 21.31 20.29 -8.00
CA LEU A 1164 21.75 18.91 -8.18
C LEU A 1164 21.27 18.38 -9.53
N GLU A 1165 22.18 17.93 -10.36
CA GLU A 1165 21.91 17.14 -11.55
C GLU A 1165 22.39 15.72 -11.27
N THR A 1166 21.47 14.76 -11.08
CA THR A 1166 21.84 13.39 -10.72
C THR A 1166 22.28 12.58 -11.93
N PRO A 1167 23.07 11.50 -11.73
CA PRO A 1167 23.57 10.67 -12.83
C PRO A 1167 22.43 9.89 -13.52
N GLY A 1168 22.63 9.57 -14.80
CA GLY A 1168 21.83 8.57 -15.49
C GLY A 1168 22.31 7.14 -15.19
N GLY A 1169 21.60 6.13 -15.67
CA GLY A 1169 22.04 4.73 -15.62
C GLY A 1169 22.85 4.33 -16.85
N GLY A 1170 23.66 3.27 -16.75
CA GLY A 1170 24.33 2.65 -17.88
C GLY A 1170 23.38 1.89 -18.80
N GLY A 1171 23.70 1.83 -20.09
CA GLY A 1171 22.96 1.05 -21.09
C GLY A 1171 23.41 -0.40 -21.18
N PHE A 1172 22.67 -1.20 -21.96
CA PHE A 1172 22.93 -2.62 -22.19
C PHE A 1172 22.84 -2.96 -23.68
N GLY A 1173 23.81 -3.74 -24.19
CA GLY A 1173 23.86 -4.15 -25.59
C GLY A 1173 24.48 -3.11 -26.53
N GLU A 1174 24.97 -3.54 -27.69
CA GLU A 1174 25.42 -2.63 -28.76
C GLU A 1174 24.23 -1.94 -29.44
N GLU A 1175 24.41 -0.69 -29.87
CA GLU A 1175 23.37 0.15 -30.48
C GLU A 1175 23.19 -0.11 -31.99
#